data_AF-A0A954H5W8-F1
#
_entry.id   AF-A0A954H5W8-F1
#
_cell.length_a   1.000
_cell.length_b   1.000
_cell.length_c   1.000
_cell.angle_alpha   90.00
_cell.angle_beta   90.00
_cell.angle_gamma   90.00
#
_symmetry.space_group_name_H-M   'P 1'
#
loop_
_entity.id
_entity.type
_entity.pdbx_description
1 polymer ?
#
loop_
_entity_poly.entity_id
_entity_poly.type
_entity_poly.pdbx_seq_one_letter_code
_entity_poly.pdbx_strand_id
1 'polypeptide(L)'
;MTEPATCEFAPKHSPRSITVVEHILILAATGLIFAAILRAEPLQSANDRSRWATVWSLVERGTFQIDEIDQYARWSTIDKVRHRLDDTKPWHFYSSKPPLLSVIVAGLYAIERWTLGHGLFHETQFVTRLLLLIVNGLPFWLGLLALCRCLILLGSSLPVRLFVVAAAGFASMLNPYLTTLNNHTPAAACAMFAVMAAAELLTRRQQGFPTGSDEKSSGRPFINLGLFAALTCCFELPAALMGILAFVLAAAIDRRRTLTHFVPAAVIPLAAFFVTNWLATGGIKPFYASYGSETYVYEHHGIPSYWTNPRDLDANQESPAVYLFHCVLGHHGLLSLTPVLCLSICGWCFMVFQKAEIARRGIILTGAVLTTVTLGFYLTRTQNYNYGGNSVGLRWMLWMSPFWWIAMAPAAEKLKSRSSRILAGLLLLASVTSVSWSLHSPWRPSWLYVQLQSYGWIHYRTPPEPFAEPRSSVFGSMPSATGTMMQWKSSDGELLSIKVSDEQPTEGVLRYDITLGDSPAESIMFELDLQSWKERGQVAARGPGSAAVTKFERLASGFPDAAGSGRNQVIRRVFNPAGSLWVPSASDPERAWKTERAAARIVAEDPVFGECNYRCDVLYCDQLPFGVLQWKLQTSLNSTGEVIKTKTWIAEQR
;
A
#
# COMPACT_ATOMS: atom_id res chain seq x y z
N MET A 1 -70.70 17.77 -35.47
CA MET A 1 -69.30 18.18 -35.75
C MET A 1 -68.67 18.55 -34.42
N THR A 2 -67.81 17.67 -33.91
CA THR A 2 -67.02 17.88 -32.70
C THR A 2 -65.61 17.43 -33.06
N GLU A 3 -64.69 18.39 -33.18
CA GLU A 3 -63.28 18.14 -33.45
C GLU A 3 -62.65 17.32 -32.32
N PRO A 4 -61.75 16.36 -32.63
CA PRO A 4 -60.97 15.71 -31.61
C PRO A 4 -59.79 16.61 -31.21
N ALA A 5 -59.72 16.93 -29.91
CA ALA A 5 -58.60 17.64 -29.31
C ALA A 5 -57.29 16.87 -29.53
N THR A 6 -56.41 17.42 -30.36
CA THR A 6 -55.02 16.99 -30.48
C THR A 6 -54.29 17.35 -29.20
N CYS A 7 -54.02 16.34 -28.37
CA CYS A 7 -53.12 16.45 -27.23
C CYS A 7 -51.70 16.61 -27.78
N GLU A 8 -51.24 17.85 -27.96
CA GLU A 8 -49.85 18.17 -28.26
C GLU A 8 -48.98 17.69 -27.09
N PHE A 9 -48.25 16.60 -27.31
CA PHE A 9 -47.11 16.23 -26.48
C PHE A 9 -46.04 17.32 -26.61
N ALA A 10 -46.08 18.31 -25.73
CA ALA A 10 -45.00 19.27 -25.57
C ALA A 10 -43.67 18.51 -25.37
N PRO A 11 -42.62 18.77 -26.17
CA PRO A 11 -41.34 18.10 -26.00
C PRO A 11 -40.78 18.50 -24.65
N LYS A 12 -40.54 17.52 -23.76
CA LYS A 12 -39.72 17.74 -22.57
C LYS A 12 -38.36 18.25 -23.05
N HIS A 13 -38.10 19.54 -22.89
CA HIS A 13 -36.79 20.13 -23.15
C HIS A 13 -35.78 19.53 -22.16
N SER A 14 -35.15 18.43 -22.56
CA SER A 14 -33.97 17.89 -21.92
C SER A 14 -32.92 19.02 -21.90
N PRO A 15 -32.36 19.38 -20.73
CA PRO A 15 -31.30 20.38 -20.70
C PRO A 15 -30.15 19.93 -21.60
N ARG A 16 -29.74 20.78 -22.54
CA ARG A 16 -28.68 20.45 -23.51
C ARG A 16 -27.26 20.66 -22.95
N SER A 17 -27.13 21.30 -21.78
CA SER A 17 -25.85 21.71 -21.21
C SER A 17 -25.79 21.53 -19.69
N ILE A 18 -24.57 21.51 -19.16
CA ILE A 18 -24.29 21.50 -17.72
C ILE A 18 -24.73 22.85 -17.12
N THR A 19 -25.50 22.81 -16.04
CA THR A 19 -26.03 24.01 -15.37
C THR A 19 -24.95 24.71 -14.53
N VAL A 20 -25.19 25.97 -14.14
CA VAL A 20 -24.28 26.73 -13.27
C VAL A 20 -24.07 26.04 -11.92
N VAL A 21 -25.13 25.49 -11.33
CA VAL A 21 -25.06 24.78 -10.04
C VAL A 21 -24.18 23.53 -10.15
N GLU A 22 -24.28 22.78 -11.26
CA GLU A 22 -23.39 21.64 -11.51
C GLU A 22 -21.93 22.08 -11.65
N HIS A 23 -21.64 23.21 -12.32
CA HIS A 23 -20.27 23.74 -12.38
C HIS A 23 -19.73 24.14 -11.01
N ILE A 24 -20.53 24.82 -10.18
CA ILE A 24 -20.13 25.21 -8.82
C ILE A 24 -19.82 23.97 -7.98
N LEU A 25 -20.67 22.93 -8.07
CA LEU A 25 -20.45 21.68 -7.35
C LEU A 25 -19.16 20.97 -7.77
N ILE A 26 -18.90 20.91 -9.08
CA ILE A 26 -17.65 20.35 -9.64
C ILE A 26 -16.45 21.17 -9.18
N LEU A 27 -16.52 22.50 -9.21
CA LEU A 27 -15.44 23.38 -8.76
C LEU A 27 -15.17 23.20 -7.26
N ALA A 28 -16.21 23.05 -6.43
CA ALA A 28 -16.05 22.80 -5.01
C ALA A 28 -15.35 21.45 -4.74
N ALA A 29 -15.78 20.38 -5.42
CA ALA A 29 -15.15 19.06 -5.30
C ALA A 29 -13.68 19.10 -5.78
N THR A 30 -13.44 19.72 -6.94
CA THR A 30 -12.10 19.84 -7.53
C THR A 30 -11.18 20.69 -6.66
N GLY A 31 -11.66 21.81 -6.13
CA GLY A 31 -10.90 22.69 -5.25
C GLY A 31 -10.48 22.00 -3.95
N LEU A 32 -11.38 21.19 -3.36
CA LEU A 32 -11.05 20.36 -2.21
C LEU A 32 -9.94 19.34 -2.52
N ILE A 33 -10.05 18.63 -3.64
CA ILE A 33 -9.02 17.67 -4.07
C ILE A 33 -7.69 18.36 -4.36
N PHE A 34 -7.70 19.51 -5.04
CA PHE A 34 -6.48 20.24 -5.36
C PHE A 34 -5.78 20.71 -4.08
N ALA A 35 -6.55 21.21 -3.11
CA ALA A 35 -6.01 21.54 -1.78
C ALA A 35 -5.44 20.30 -1.07
N ALA A 36 -6.08 19.13 -1.20
CA ALA A 36 -5.57 17.88 -0.63
C ALA A 36 -4.25 17.45 -1.29
N ILE A 37 -4.16 17.50 -2.63
CA ILE A 37 -2.94 17.23 -3.40
C ILE A 37 -1.83 18.17 -2.98
N LEU A 38 -2.10 19.48 -2.93
CA LEU A 38 -1.12 20.49 -2.54
C LEU A 38 -0.61 20.35 -1.09
N ARG A 39 -1.32 19.59 -0.25
CA ARG A 39 -0.92 19.26 1.13
C ARG A 39 -0.41 17.83 1.29
N ALA A 40 -0.48 17.01 0.25
CA ALA A 40 -0.09 15.61 0.32
C ALA A 40 1.39 15.46 0.65
N GLU A 41 1.71 14.52 1.53
CA GLU A 41 3.09 14.05 1.70
C GLU A 41 3.47 13.23 0.45
N PRO A 42 4.69 13.37 -0.08
CA PRO A 42 5.15 12.54 -1.18
C PRO A 42 5.51 11.13 -0.70
N LEU A 43 5.58 10.16 -1.62
CA LEU A 43 6.18 8.83 -1.38
C LEU A 43 5.45 8.01 -0.29
N GLN A 44 4.12 8.12 -0.24
CA GLN A 44 3.30 7.70 0.90
C GLN A 44 3.26 6.18 1.14
N SER A 45 3.66 5.36 0.16
CA SER A 45 3.73 3.91 0.31
C SER A 45 4.79 3.30 -0.59
N ALA A 46 5.13 2.03 -0.35
CA ALA A 46 5.97 1.25 -1.26
C ALA A 46 5.43 1.27 -2.70
N ASN A 47 4.10 1.22 -2.84
CA ASN A 47 3.41 1.25 -4.13
C ASN A 47 3.63 2.57 -4.88
N ASP A 48 3.46 3.69 -4.18
CA ASP A 48 3.68 5.05 -4.68
C ASP A 48 5.17 5.26 -5.01
N ARG A 49 6.07 4.92 -4.08
CA ARG A 49 7.53 5.01 -4.23
C ARG A 49 8.06 4.25 -5.43
N SER A 50 7.57 3.03 -5.66
CA SER A 50 7.98 2.20 -6.77
C SER A 50 7.73 2.86 -8.14
N ARG A 51 6.60 3.57 -8.29
CA ARG A 51 6.31 4.32 -9.52
C ARG A 51 7.18 5.56 -9.66
N TRP A 52 7.34 6.33 -8.58
CA TRP A 52 8.19 7.52 -8.57
C TRP A 52 9.66 7.19 -8.81
N ALA A 53 10.17 6.06 -8.29
CA ALA A 53 11.51 5.58 -8.54
C ALA A 53 11.74 5.32 -10.04
N THR A 54 10.74 4.74 -10.73
CA THR A 54 10.79 4.57 -12.19
C THR A 54 10.76 5.91 -12.93
N VAL A 55 9.89 6.84 -12.50
CA VAL A 55 9.80 8.21 -13.07
C VAL A 55 11.15 8.93 -12.97
N TRP A 56 11.76 8.89 -11.79
CA TRP A 56 13.07 9.48 -11.54
C TRP A 56 14.15 8.83 -12.41
N SER A 57 14.21 7.50 -12.44
CA SER A 57 15.27 6.76 -13.17
C SER A 57 15.20 6.97 -14.67
N LEU A 58 14.00 7.07 -15.24
CA LEU A 58 13.81 7.33 -16.66
C LEU A 58 14.34 8.72 -17.06
N VAL A 59 14.12 9.74 -16.23
CA VAL A 59 14.53 11.12 -16.56
C VAL A 59 15.98 11.40 -16.18
N GLU A 60 16.41 10.98 -14.99
CA GLU A 60 17.74 11.32 -14.46
C GLU A 60 18.83 10.34 -14.89
N ARG A 61 18.46 9.11 -15.30
CA ARG A 61 19.42 8.04 -15.66
C ARG A 61 19.13 7.38 -17.01
N GLY A 62 18.00 7.68 -17.65
CA GLY A 62 17.64 7.09 -18.95
C GLY A 62 17.38 5.58 -18.88
N THR A 63 16.99 5.04 -17.72
CA THR A 63 16.82 3.59 -17.50
C THR A 63 15.57 3.27 -16.67
N PHE A 64 15.05 2.05 -16.82
CA PHE A 64 14.01 1.48 -15.95
C PHE A 64 14.55 0.93 -14.63
N GLN A 65 15.87 0.79 -14.53
CA GLN A 65 16.55 0.30 -13.34
C GLN A 65 16.44 1.32 -12.21
N ILE A 66 16.04 0.88 -11.02
CA ILE A 66 15.83 1.73 -9.85
C ILE A 66 16.90 1.55 -8.77
N ASP A 67 18.01 0.87 -9.08
CA ASP A 67 19.04 0.48 -8.11
C ASP A 67 19.55 1.66 -7.28
N GLU A 68 19.87 2.78 -7.93
CA GLU A 68 20.44 3.96 -7.26
C GLU A 68 19.43 4.63 -6.32
N ILE A 69 18.22 4.89 -6.82
CA ILE A 69 17.21 5.62 -6.04
C ILE A 69 16.67 4.79 -4.87
N ASP A 70 16.64 3.46 -5.00
CA ASP A 70 16.15 2.55 -3.97
C ASP A 70 17.10 2.41 -2.76
N GLN A 71 18.38 2.78 -2.89
CA GLN A 71 19.34 2.81 -1.78
C GLN A 71 18.98 3.84 -0.70
N TYR A 72 18.21 4.88 -1.06
CA TYR A 72 17.79 5.90 -0.10
C TYR A 72 16.55 5.42 0.67
N ALA A 73 16.66 5.34 2.00
CA ALA A 73 15.59 4.78 2.86
C ALA A 73 14.20 5.39 2.62
N ARG A 74 14.11 6.69 2.31
CA ARG A 74 12.85 7.38 1.99
C ARG A 74 12.23 6.95 0.65
N TRP A 75 13.05 6.48 -0.29
CA TRP A 75 12.66 6.03 -1.62
C TRP A 75 12.55 4.52 -1.74
N SER A 76 13.21 3.78 -0.85
CA SER A 76 13.24 2.31 -0.84
C SER A 76 11.83 1.70 -0.82
N THR A 77 11.63 0.67 -1.62
CA THR A 77 10.32 0.03 -1.79
C THR A 77 10.39 -1.50 -1.74
N ILE A 78 9.37 -2.11 -1.13
CA ILE A 78 9.12 -3.55 -1.25
C ILE A 78 8.45 -3.90 -2.59
N ASP A 79 7.84 -2.94 -3.28
CA ASP A 79 7.14 -3.13 -4.55
C ASP A 79 8.12 -3.14 -5.74
N LYS A 80 9.23 -3.88 -5.61
CA LYS A 80 10.29 -4.05 -6.61
C LYS A 80 10.57 -5.52 -6.92
N VAL A 81 11.15 -5.77 -8.08
CA VAL A 81 11.60 -7.09 -8.54
C VAL A 81 13.07 -7.04 -8.90
N ARG A 82 13.75 -8.20 -8.87
CA ARG A 82 15.13 -8.35 -9.33
C ARG A 82 15.13 -9.08 -10.67
N HIS A 83 15.78 -8.52 -11.68
CA HIS A 83 15.76 -9.09 -13.04
C HIS A 83 17.07 -8.80 -13.79
N ARG A 84 17.45 -9.72 -14.68
CA ARG A 84 18.49 -9.54 -15.71
C ARG A 84 17.93 -9.99 -17.06
N LEU A 85 18.25 -9.28 -18.12
CA LEU A 85 17.71 -9.55 -19.47
C LEU A 85 18.18 -10.90 -20.02
N ASP A 86 19.42 -11.27 -19.71
CA ASP A 86 20.03 -12.54 -20.06
C ASP A 86 21.14 -12.88 -19.04
N ASP A 87 21.69 -14.10 -19.14
CA ASP A 87 22.70 -14.60 -18.19
C ASP A 87 24.02 -13.84 -18.20
N THR A 88 24.28 -13.03 -19.24
CA THR A 88 25.49 -12.20 -19.36
C THR A 88 25.33 -10.81 -18.74
N LYS A 89 24.09 -10.39 -18.44
CA LYS A 89 23.80 -9.07 -17.85
C LYS A 89 23.75 -9.13 -16.32
N PRO A 90 24.18 -8.04 -15.64
CA PRO A 90 24.04 -7.94 -14.20
C PRO A 90 22.56 -7.90 -13.77
N TRP A 91 22.32 -8.31 -12.53
CA TRP A 91 21.01 -8.18 -11.90
C TRP A 91 20.73 -6.74 -11.52
N HIS A 92 19.52 -6.29 -11.79
CA HIS A 92 19.05 -4.95 -11.44
C HIS A 92 17.67 -5.00 -10.80
N PHE A 93 17.36 -3.96 -10.01
CA PHE A 93 16.03 -3.73 -9.47
C PHE A 93 15.16 -2.94 -10.43
N TYR A 94 13.91 -3.37 -10.54
CA TYR A 94 12.87 -2.70 -11.32
C TYR A 94 11.62 -2.53 -10.47
N SER A 95 10.79 -1.54 -10.82
CA SER A 95 9.44 -1.46 -10.27
C SER A 95 8.63 -2.70 -10.65
N SER A 96 7.86 -3.21 -9.70
CA SER A 96 6.86 -4.26 -9.96
C SER A 96 5.66 -3.77 -10.78
N LYS A 97 5.52 -2.46 -11.04
CA LYS A 97 4.33 -1.88 -11.66
C LYS A 97 4.48 -1.82 -13.17
N PRO A 98 3.37 -1.99 -13.94
CA PRO A 98 3.44 -1.79 -15.38
C PRO A 98 3.98 -0.39 -15.72
N PRO A 99 4.94 -0.27 -16.65
CA PRO A 99 5.75 0.93 -16.82
C PRO A 99 5.01 2.08 -17.53
N LEU A 100 3.96 1.81 -18.31
CA LEU A 100 3.31 2.84 -19.15
C LEU A 100 2.94 4.11 -18.37
N LEU A 101 2.31 3.98 -17.21
CA LEU A 101 1.93 5.14 -16.40
C LEU A 101 3.16 5.92 -15.94
N SER A 102 4.20 5.23 -15.45
CA SER A 102 5.45 5.88 -15.04
C SER A 102 6.17 6.54 -16.22
N VAL A 103 6.09 5.98 -17.44
CA VAL A 103 6.66 6.60 -18.65
C VAL A 103 5.91 7.89 -19.01
N ILE A 104 4.57 7.90 -18.92
CA ILE A 104 3.77 9.12 -19.14
C ILE A 104 4.16 10.20 -18.12
N VAL A 105 4.25 9.83 -16.84
CA VAL A 105 4.62 10.76 -15.77
C VAL A 105 6.08 11.21 -15.90
N ALA A 106 6.99 10.35 -16.34
CA ALA A 106 8.38 10.71 -16.65
C ALA A 106 8.47 11.75 -17.77
N GLY A 107 7.64 11.64 -18.82
CA GLY A 107 7.56 12.67 -19.85
C GLY A 107 7.13 14.04 -19.28
N LEU A 108 6.13 14.06 -18.39
CA LEU A 108 5.70 15.28 -17.71
C LEU A 108 6.78 15.84 -16.78
N TYR A 109 7.45 14.96 -16.02
CA TYR A 109 8.56 15.35 -15.16
C TYR A 109 9.74 15.90 -15.97
N ALA A 110 10.07 15.32 -17.12
CA ALA A 110 11.13 15.84 -18.00
C ALA A 110 10.82 17.26 -18.49
N ILE A 111 9.56 17.54 -18.83
CA ILE A 111 9.13 18.90 -19.21
C ILE A 111 9.28 19.86 -18.02
N GLU A 112 8.81 19.47 -16.83
CA GLU A 112 8.96 20.27 -15.61
C GLU A 112 10.43 20.54 -15.29
N ARG A 113 11.27 19.51 -15.32
CA ARG A 113 12.72 19.58 -15.09
C ARG A 113 13.39 20.53 -16.08
N TRP A 114 13.06 20.44 -17.36
CA TRP A 114 13.64 21.28 -18.41
C TRP A 114 13.17 22.74 -18.33
N THR A 115 11.93 22.98 -17.91
CA THR A 115 11.34 24.34 -17.89
C THR A 115 11.53 25.08 -16.56
N LEU A 116 11.44 24.40 -15.43
CA LEU A 116 11.50 24.98 -14.08
C LEU A 116 12.82 24.67 -13.35
N GLY A 117 13.60 23.70 -13.81
CA GLY A 117 14.87 23.28 -13.19
C GLY A 117 14.73 22.38 -11.96
N HIS A 118 13.53 22.19 -11.41
CA HIS A 118 13.29 21.39 -10.21
C HIS A 118 13.55 19.90 -10.43
N GLY A 119 14.29 19.28 -9.51
CA GLY A 119 14.61 17.86 -9.51
C GLY A 119 13.72 17.08 -8.56
N LEU A 120 13.21 15.94 -9.01
CA LEU A 120 12.31 15.09 -8.24
C LEU A 120 12.96 14.55 -6.94
N PHE A 121 14.28 14.41 -6.88
CA PHE A 121 14.97 14.00 -5.65
C PHE A 121 15.12 15.12 -4.62
N HIS A 122 15.50 16.33 -5.05
CA HIS A 122 15.79 17.45 -4.15
C HIS A 122 14.52 18.23 -3.78
N GLU A 123 13.62 18.44 -4.74
CA GLU A 123 12.35 19.15 -4.57
C GLU A 123 11.13 18.21 -4.60
N THR A 124 11.27 16.99 -4.05
CA THR A 124 10.26 15.92 -4.16
C THR A 124 8.85 16.40 -3.89
N GLN A 125 8.64 17.14 -2.80
CA GLN A 125 7.32 17.61 -2.42
C GLN A 125 6.69 18.53 -3.47
N PHE A 126 7.44 19.46 -4.04
CA PHE A 126 6.94 20.38 -5.05
C PHE A 126 6.62 19.62 -6.34
N VAL A 127 7.59 18.87 -6.86
CA VAL A 127 7.50 18.15 -8.13
C VAL A 127 6.36 17.14 -8.11
N THR A 128 6.27 16.30 -7.07
CA THR A 128 5.19 15.30 -7.00
C THR A 128 3.82 15.95 -6.95
N ARG A 129 3.65 17.08 -6.24
CA ARG A 129 2.35 17.75 -6.13
C ARG A 129 1.92 18.37 -7.44
N LEU A 130 2.84 19.03 -8.15
CA LEU A 130 2.57 19.61 -9.46
C LEU A 130 2.16 18.53 -10.46
N LEU A 131 2.91 17.43 -10.53
CA LEU A 131 2.60 16.31 -11.41
C LEU A 131 1.26 15.65 -11.04
N LEU A 132 0.95 15.47 -9.75
CA LEU A 132 -0.34 14.92 -9.30
C LEU A 132 -1.53 15.81 -9.66
N LEU A 133 -1.39 17.14 -9.68
CA LEU A 133 -2.44 18.02 -10.20
C LEU A 133 -2.75 17.71 -11.68
N ILE A 134 -1.73 17.35 -12.46
CA ILE A 134 -1.87 17.01 -13.89
C ILE A 134 -2.39 15.60 -14.09
N VAL A 135 -1.84 14.58 -13.41
CA VAL A 135 -2.16 13.17 -13.68
C VAL A 135 -3.36 12.64 -12.88
N ASN A 136 -3.74 13.33 -11.80
CA ASN A 136 -4.91 12.98 -10.98
C ASN A 136 -5.96 14.11 -10.98
N GLY A 137 -5.56 15.32 -10.61
CA GLY A 137 -6.49 16.45 -10.42
C GLY A 137 -7.25 16.83 -11.68
N LEU A 138 -6.54 17.04 -12.78
CA LEU A 138 -7.13 17.40 -14.08
C LEU A 138 -8.03 16.27 -14.63
N PRO A 139 -7.61 14.98 -14.68
CA PRO A 139 -8.48 13.87 -15.05
C PRO A 139 -9.71 13.72 -14.17
N PHE A 140 -9.62 14.01 -12.87
CA PHE A 140 -10.77 14.00 -11.97
C PHE A 140 -11.78 15.08 -12.33
N TRP A 141 -11.34 16.33 -12.53
CA TRP A 141 -12.20 17.44 -12.96
C TRP A 141 -12.89 17.14 -14.29
N LEU A 142 -12.13 16.68 -15.29
CA LEU A 142 -12.67 16.29 -16.60
C LEU A 142 -13.62 15.08 -16.48
N GLY A 143 -13.32 14.13 -15.61
CA GLY A 143 -14.16 12.97 -15.30
C GLY A 143 -15.53 13.38 -14.74
N LEU A 144 -15.57 14.34 -13.82
CA LEU A 144 -16.83 14.87 -13.29
C LEU A 144 -17.66 15.61 -14.36
N LEU A 145 -17.01 16.37 -15.25
CA LEU A 145 -17.68 16.98 -16.40
C LEU A 145 -18.26 15.92 -17.35
N ALA A 146 -17.50 14.86 -17.63
CA ALA A 146 -17.95 13.74 -18.45
C ALA A 146 -19.11 12.99 -17.78
N LEU A 147 -19.08 12.79 -16.46
CA LEU A 147 -20.18 12.20 -15.69
C LEU A 147 -21.46 13.03 -15.83
N CYS A 148 -21.39 14.36 -15.62
CA CYS A 148 -22.53 15.25 -15.82
C CYS A 148 -23.14 15.11 -17.21
N ARG A 149 -22.30 15.19 -18.26
CA ARG A 149 -22.74 15.06 -19.65
C ARG A 149 -23.36 13.70 -19.92
N CYS A 150 -22.77 12.63 -19.39
CA CYS A 150 -23.30 11.28 -19.51
C CYS A 150 -24.69 11.17 -18.87
N LEU A 151 -24.87 11.73 -17.67
CA LEU A 151 -26.17 11.71 -16.99
C LEU A 151 -27.24 12.53 -17.74
N ILE A 152 -26.85 13.65 -18.36
CA ILE A 152 -27.74 14.43 -19.25
C ILE A 152 -28.15 13.58 -20.47
N LEU A 153 -27.18 12.94 -21.14
CA LEU A 153 -27.44 12.08 -22.29
C LEU A 153 -28.36 10.89 -21.96
N LEU A 154 -28.23 10.35 -20.75
CA LEU A 154 -29.08 9.26 -20.25
C LEU A 154 -30.41 9.73 -19.65
N GLY A 155 -30.76 11.01 -19.81
CA GLY A 155 -32.06 11.57 -19.44
C GLY A 155 -32.28 11.71 -17.93
N SER A 156 -31.22 11.83 -17.13
CA SER A 156 -31.33 11.98 -15.67
C SER A 156 -31.78 13.40 -15.29
N SER A 157 -32.69 13.51 -14.32
CA SER A 157 -33.19 14.79 -13.81
C SER A 157 -32.12 15.57 -13.05
N LEU A 158 -32.20 16.91 -13.03
CA LEU A 158 -31.19 17.77 -12.39
C LEU A 158 -30.90 17.38 -10.92
N PRO A 159 -31.90 17.11 -10.05
CA PRO A 159 -31.62 16.69 -8.68
C PRO A 159 -30.81 15.39 -8.60
N VAL A 160 -31.08 14.44 -9.49
CA VAL A 160 -30.32 13.18 -9.56
C VAL A 160 -28.89 13.44 -10.03
N ARG A 161 -28.71 14.30 -11.04
CA ARG A 161 -27.36 14.67 -11.50
C ARG A 161 -26.54 15.32 -10.39
N LEU A 162 -27.11 16.29 -9.70
CA LEU A 162 -26.46 16.94 -8.54
C LEU A 162 -26.10 15.93 -7.45
N PHE A 163 -27.01 15.00 -7.12
CA PHE A 163 -26.76 13.96 -6.12
C PHE A 163 -25.61 13.02 -6.54
N VAL A 164 -25.63 12.52 -7.77
CA VAL A 164 -24.60 11.59 -8.28
C VAL A 164 -23.24 12.28 -8.41
N VAL A 165 -23.20 13.54 -8.84
CA VAL A 165 -21.97 14.32 -8.93
C VAL A 165 -21.43 14.65 -7.54
N ALA A 166 -22.30 14.93 -6.56
CA ALA A 166 -21.89 15.07 -5.16
C ALA A 166 -21.31 13.75 -4.61
N ALA A 167 -21.93 12.61 -4.93
CA ALA A 167 -21.42 11.31 -4.53
C ALA A 167 -20.03 11.02 -5.15
N ALA A 168 -19.86 11.28 -6.45
CA ALA A 168 -18.58 11.12 -7.12
C ALA A 168 -17.51 12.10 -6.58
N GLY A 169 -17.90 13.36 -6.33
CA GLY A 169 -17.02 14.44 -5.94
C GLY A 169 -16.56 14.40 -4.49
N PHE A 170 -17.40 13.95 -3.56
CA PHE A 170 -17.14 14.02 -2.12
C PHE A 170 -17.20 12.69 -1.38
N ALA A 171 -17.89 11.69 -1.94
CA ALA A 171 -18.22 10.45 -1.24
C ALA A 171 -17.53 9.21 -1.81
N SER A 172 -16.68 9.34 -2.83
CA SER A 172 -16.02 8.22 -3.48
C SER A 172 -14.72 7.80 -2.78
N MET A 173 -14.55 6.50 -2.50
CA MET A 173 -13.25 5.92 -2.06
C MET A 173 -12.12 6.06 -3.09
N LEU A 174 -12.41 6.52 -4.31
CA LEU A 174 -11.38 6.94 -5.26
C LEU A 174 -10.65 8.21 -4.82
N ASN A 175 -11.31 9.10 -4.07
CA ASN A 175 -10.81 10.45 -3.78
C ASN A 175 -9.50 10.48 -3.00
N PRO A 176 -9.28 9.65 -1.94
CA PRO A 176 -8.00 9.57 -1.25
C PRO A 176 -6.83 9.28 -2.20
N TYR A 177 -7.04 8.46 -3.24
CA TYR A 177 -5.99 8.07 -4.18
C TYR A 177 -5.50 9.22 -5.05
N LEU A 178 -6.31 10.29 -5.23
CA LEU A 178 -5.92 11.47 -5.99
C LEU A 178 -4.68 12.17 -5.39
N THR A 179 -4.37 11.94 -4.12
CA THR A 179 -3.20 12.50 -3.42
C THR A 179 -1.89 11.73 -3.62
N THR A 180 -1.89 10.63 -4.39
CA THR A 180 -0.71 9.76 -4.60
C THR A 180 -0.59 9.26 -6.03
N LEU A 181 0.60 8.84 -6.47
CA LEU A 181 0.78 8.26 -7.80
C LEU A 181 0.30 6.82 -7.79
N ASN A 182 -0.85 6.61 -8.44
CA ASN A 182 -1.54 5.33 -8.51
C ASN A 182 -2.16 5.16 -9.90
N ASN A 183 -2.49 3.92 -10.26
CA ASN A 183 -3.12 3.60 -11.54
C ASN A 183 -4.66 3.68 -11.50
N HIS A 184 -5.28 3.63 -10.32
CA HIS A 184 -6.74 3.59 -10.15
C HIS A 184 -7.41 4.89 -10.62
N THR A 185 -6.81 6.04 -10.30
CA THR A 185 -7.34 7.37 -10.66
C THR A 185 -7.34 7.65 -12.16
N PRO A 186 -6.23 7.50 -12.91
CA PRO A 186 -6.27 7.66 -14.36
C PRO A 186 -7.12 6.57 -15.03
N ALA A 187 -7.16 5.34 -14.50
CA ALA A 187 -8.03 4.29 -15.02
C ALA A 187 -9.52 4.64 -14.87
N ALA A 188 -9.95 5.13 -13.70
CA ALA A 188 -11.32 5.55 -13.47
C ALA A 188 -11.71 6.73 -14.39
N ALA A 189 -10.82 7.71 -14.59
CA ALA A 189 -11.06 8.82 -15.51
C ALA A 189 -11.23 8.32 -16.96
N CYS A 190 -10.32 7.46 -17.44
CA CYS A 190 -10.43 6.84 -18.76
C CYS A 190 -11.71 6.01 -18.89
N ALA A 191 -12.07 5.23 -17.86
CA ALA A 191 -13.31 4.48 -17.85
C ALA A 191 -14.54 5.38 -17.97
N MET A 192 -14.56 6.53 -17.29
CA MET A 192 -15.64 7.53 -17.43
C MET A 192 -15.73 8.09 -18.85
N PHE A 193 -14.59 8.42 -19.48
CA PHE A 193 -14.60 8.90 -20.87
C PHE A 193 -15.05 7.82 -21.87
N ALA A 194 -14.66 6.57 -21.66
CA ALA A 194 -15.13 5.45 -22.45
C ALA A 194 -16.64 5.22 -22.26
N VAL A 195 -17.16 5.31 -21.03
CA VAL A 195 -18.60 5.20 -20.75
C VAL A 195 -19.39 6.34 -21.40
N MET A 196 -18.87 7.57 -21.36
CA MET A 196 -19.46 8.71 -22.06
C MET A 196 -19.55 8.46 -23.58
N ALA A 197 -18.46 7.96 -24.19
CA ALA A 197 -18.45 7.64 -25.62
C ALA A 197 -19.41 6.48 -25.97
N ALA A 198 -19.51 5.48 -25.11
CA ALA A 198 -20.49 4.40 -25.26
C ALA A 198 -21.93 4.90 -25.16
N ALA A 199 -22.21 5.82 -24.22
CA ALA A 199 -23.51 6.48 -24.09
C ALA A 199 -23.86 7.26 -25.37
N GLU A 200 -22.94 8.07 -25.88
CA GLU A 200 -23.13 8.80 -27.14
C GLU A 200 -23.46 7.86 -28.31
N LEU A 201 -22.72 6.75 -28.46
CA LEU A 201 -22.96 5.77 -29.52
C LEU A 201 -24.32 5.10 -29.40
N LEU A 202 -24.69 4.65 -28.20
CA LEU A 202 -25.97 3.98 -27.95
C LEU A 202 -27.15 4.94 -28.14
N THR A 203 -27.06 6.17 -27.64
CA THR A 203 -28.10 7.18 -27.82
C THR A 203 -28.27 7.58 -29.29
N ARG A 204 -27.17 7.78 -30.04
CA ARG A 204 -27.24 8.06 -31.49
C ARG A 204 -27.85 6.90 -32.27
N ARG A 205 -27.53 5.65 -31.92
CA ARG A 205 -28.15 4.47 -32.54
C ARG A 205 -29.65 4.44 -32.31
N GLN A 206 -30.13 4.82 -31.12
CA GLN A 206 -31.55 4.88 -30.81
C GLN A 206 -32.28 6.01 -31.58
N GLN A 207 -31.62 7.14 -31.78
CA GLN A 207 -32.17 8.31 -32.50
C GLN A 207 -32.09 8.20 -34.02
N GLY A 208 -31.36 7.20 -34.54
CA GLY A 208 -30.97 7.09 -35.96
C GLY A 208 -29.73 7.93 -36.26
N PHE A 209 -28.75 7.36 -36.97
CA PHE A 209 -27.58 8.14 -37.40
C PHE A 209 -28.01 9.21 -38.42
N PRO A 210 -27.64 10.49 -38.24
CA PRO A 210 -27.98 11.52 -39.20
C PRO A 210 -27.35 11.22 -40.57
N THR A 211 -28.14 11.37 -41.64
CA THR A 211 -27.73 11.25 -43.04
C THR A 211 -27.25 12.61 -43.55
N GLY A 212 -25.96 12.77 -43.88
CA GLY A 212 -25.39 14.02 -44.42
C GLY A 212 -23.97 14.34 -43.95
N SER A 213 -23.51 15.58 -44.17
CA SER A 213 -22.15 16.13 -43.95
C SER A 213 -21.57 16.01 -42.51
N ASP A 214 -22.33 15.42 -41.59
CA ASP A 214 -21.93 15.08 -40.21
C ASP A 214 -21.07 13.80 -40.10
N GLU A 215 -20.65 13.23 -41.23
CA GLU A 215 -19.88 11.99 -41.28
C GLU A 215 -18.55 12.08 -40.50
N LYS A 216 -17.90 13.26 -40.45
CA LYS A 216 -16.71 13.47 -39.59
C LYS A 216 -17.04 13.51 -38.09
N SER A 217 -18.19 14.07 -37.68
CA SER A 217 -18.61 14.13 -36.26
C SER A 217 -19.11 12.77 -35.74
N SER A 218 -19.36 11.83 -36.66
CA SER A 218 -19.83 10.47 -36.37
C SER A 218 -18.72 9.48 -35.95
N GLY A 219 -17.47 9.74 -36.31
CA GLY A 219 -16.32 8.90 -35.96
C GLY A 219 -15.73 9.15 -34.57
N ARG A 220 -15.90 10.38 -34.03
CA ARG A 220 -15.32 10.79 -32.73
C ARG A 220 -15.67 9.85 -31.56
N PRO A 221 -16.93 9.38 -31.39
CA PRO A 221 -17.25 8.47 -30.30
C PRO A 221 -16.55 7.10 -30.44
N PHE A 222 -16.30 6.63 -31.67
CA PHE A 222 -15.52 5.40 -31.90
C PHE A 222 -14.04 5.59 -31.52
N ILE A 223 -13.44 6.73 -31.90
CA ILE A 223 -12.07 7.09 -31.50
C ILE A 223 -11.97 7.14 -29.97
N ASN A 224 -12.86 7.90 -29.33
CA ASN A 224 -12.85 8.07 -27.87
C ASN A 224 -13.06 6.75 -27.15
N LEU A 225 -14.02 5.94 -27.59
CA LEU A 225 -14.28 4.63 -26.98
C LEU A 225 -13.07 3.70 -27.12
N GLY A 226 -12.42 3.65 -28.30
CA GLY A 226 -11.22 2.84 -28.52
C GLY A 226 -10.04 3.29 -27.68
N LEU A 227 -9.71 4.59 -27.73
CA LEU A 227 -8.59 5.18 -26.99
C LEU A 227 -8.75 4.99 -25.47
N PHE A 228 -9.89 5.40 -24.92
CA PHE A 228 -10.05 5.42 -23.47
C PHE A 228 -10.34 4.03 -22.89
N ALA A 229 -11.05 3.14 -23.59
CA ALA A 229 -11.19 1.77 -23.11
C ALA A 229 -9.84 1.05 -23.09
N ALA A 230 -9.00 1.25 -24.12
CA ALA A 230 -7.66 0.68 -24.16
C ALA A 230 -6.73 1.28 -23.08
N LEU A 231 -6.77 2.59 -22.83
CA LEU A 231 -6.05 3.21 -21.72
C LEU A 231 -6.48 2.64 -20.37
N THR A 232 -7.77 2.43 -20.14
CA THR A 232 -8.27 1.77 -18.92
C THR A 232 -7.66 0.37 -18.78
N CYS A 233 -7.60 -0.43 -19.86
CA CYS A 233 -6.96 -1.75 -19.83
C CYS A 233 -5.46 -1.67 -19.50
N CYS A 234 -4.76 -0.66 -20.01
CA CYS A 234 -3.32 -0.49 -19.78
C CYS A 234 -3.00 -0.03 -18.35
N PHE A 235 -3.90 0.74 -17.73
CA PHE A 235 -3.76 1.14 -16.34
C PHE A 235 -4.29 0.09 -15.36
N GLU A 236 -5.28 -0.72 -15.76
CA GLU A 236 -5.91 -1.75 -14.95
C GLU A 236 -6.07 -3.04 -15.75
N LEU A 237 -5.23 -4.04 -15.45
CA LEU A 237 -5.28 -5.33 -16.15
C LEU A 237 -6.67 -6.01 -16.11
N PRO A 238 -7.44 -5.99 -14.99
CA PRO A 238 -8.78 -6.55 -14.97
C PRO A 238 -9.76 -5.86 -15.93
N ALA A 239 -9.47 -4.62 -16.36
CA ALA A 239 -10.31 -3.89 -17.30
C ALA A 239 -10.21 -4.41 -18.75
N ALA A 240 -9.38 -5.42 -19.03
CA ALA A 240 -9.34 -6.07 -20.34
C ALA A 240 -10.74 -6.51 -20.83
N LEU A 241 -11.60 -6.99 -19.94
CA LEU A 241 -12.98 -7.34 -20.28
C LEU A 241 -13.79 -6.11 -20.73
N MET A 242 -13.59 -4.95 -20.12
CA MET A 242 -14.21 -3.69 -20.56
C MET A 242 -13.75 -3.34 -21.98
N GLY A 243 -12.46 -3.50 -22.29
CA GLY A 243 -11.93 -3.30 -23.64
C GLY A 243 -12.61 -4.19 -24.69
N ILE A 244 -12.79 -5.47 -24.37
CA ILE A 244 -13.49 -6.44 -25.24
C ILE A 244 -14.95 -6.02 -25.44
N LEU A 245 -15.67 -5.68 -24.37
CA LEU A 245 -17.06 -5.25 -24.46
C LEU A 245 -17.22 -3.94 -25.25
N ALA A 246 -16.27 -3.01 -25.11
CA ALA A 246 -16.23 -1.78 -25.89
C ALA A 246 -16.04 -2.06 -27.39
N PHE A 247 -15.14 -2.98 -27.75
CA PHE A 247 -14.95 -3.41 -29.14
C PHE A 247 -16.20 -4.08 -29.71
N VAL A 248 -16.80 -5.01 -28.96
CA VAL A 248 -18.04 -5.70 -29.38
C VAL A 248 -19.17 -4.70 -29.57
N LEU A 249 -19.33 -3.75 -28.64
CA LEU A 249 -20.30 -2.67 -28.77
C LEU A 249 -20.09 -1.86 -30.05
N ALA A 250 -18.86 -1.39 -30.28
CA ALA A 250 -18.52 -0.62 -31.48
C ALA A 250 -18.81 -1.42 -32.76
N ALA A 251 -18.35 -2.68 -32.83
CA ALA A 251 -18.53 -3.55 -34.00
C ALA A 251 -20.00 -3.89 -34.26
N ALA A 252 -20.80 -4.03 -33.20
CA ALA A 252 -22.24 -4.28 -33.29
C ALA A 252 -23.02 -3.03 -33.74
N ILE A 253 -22.46 -1.83 -33.60
CA ILE A 253 -23.04 -0.58 -34.09
C ILE A 253 -22.61 -0.30 -35.52
N ASP A 254 -21.31 -0.30 -35.81
CA ASP A 254 -20.75 -0.03 -37.14
C ASP A 254 -19.36 -0.66 -37.27
N ARG A 255 -19.26 -1.71 -38.09
CA ARG A 255 -18.00 -2.43 -38.34
C ARG A 255 -16.95 -1.57 -39.05
N ARG A 256 -17.36 -0.73 -40.00
CA ARG A 256 -16.43 0.10 -40.79
C ARG A 256 -15.76 1.12 -39.87
N ARG A 257 -16.56 1.87 -39.09
CA ARG A 257 -16.00 2.86 -38.15
C ARG A 257 -15.24 2.22 -37.00
N THR A 258 -15.60 1.00 -36.61
CA THR A 258 -14.79 0.23 -35.65
C THR A 258 -13.39 -0.01 -36.21
N LEU A 259 -13.28 -0.50 -37.44
CA LEU A 259 -11.99 -0.78 -38.07
C LEU A 259 -11.17 0.48 -38.39
N THR A 260 -11.82 1.57 -38.82
CA THR A 260 -11.09 2.78 -39.26
C THR A 260 -10.86 3.82 -38.15
N HIS A 261 -11.59 3.76 -37.04
CA HIS A 261 -11.49 4.76 -35.96
C HIS A 261 -11.20 4.12 -34.60
N PHE A 262 -12.01 3.15 -34.16
CA PHE A 262 -11.82 2.52 -32.85
C PHE A 262 -10.49 1.76 -32.77
N VAL A 263 -10.21 0.88 -33.74
CA VAL A 263 -9.03 0.01 -33.72
C VAL A 263 -7.73 0.83 -33.76
N PRO A 264 -7.53 1.79 -34.68
CA PRO A 264 -6.34 2.62 -34.67
C PRO A 264 -6.16 3.39 -33.36
N ALA A 265 -7.25 3.93 -32.80
CA ALA A 265 -7.19 4.66 -31.54
C ALA A 265 -6.85 3.77 -30.33
N ALA A 266 -7.34 2.52 -30.31
CA ALA A 266 -7.04 1.53 -29.27
C ALA A 266 -5.61 0.98 -29.38
N VAL A 267 -5.08 0.84 -30.60
CA VAL A 267 -3.72 0.33 -30.85
C VAL A 267 -2.65 1.24 -30.23
N ILE A 268 -2.85 2.55 -30.22
CA ILE A 268 -1.87 3.51 -29.67
C ILE A 268 -1.49 3.19 -28.21
N PRO A 269 -2.42 3.19 -27.23
CA PRO A 269 -2.08 2.87 -25.84
C PRO A 269 -1.66 1.41 -25.64
N LEU A 270 -2.24 0.46 -26.40
CA LEU A 270 -1.86 -0.96 -26.31
C LEU A 270 -0.43 -1.18 -26.77
N ALA A 271 -0.04 -0.61 -27.91
CA ALA A 271 1.33 -0.66 -28.41
C ALA A 271 2.29 -0.01 -27.41
N ALA A 272 1.95 1.17 -26.88
CA ALA A 272 2.75 1.83 -25.85
C ALA A 272 2.90 0.95 -24.59
N PHE A 273 1.83 0.28 -24.16
CA PHE A 273 1.89 -0.66 -23.04
C PHE A 273 2.85 -1.82 -23.32
N PHE A 274 2.74 -2.48 -24.47
CA PHE A 274 3.61 -3.62 -24.79
C PHE A 274 5.06 -3.20 -25.02
N VAL A 275 5.30 -2.07 -25.70
CA VAL A 275 6.64 -1.54 -25.94
C VAL A 275 7.31 -1.16 -24.63
N THR A 276 6.61 -0.45 -23.74
CA THR A 276 7.21 -0.06 -22.45
C THR A 276 7.49 -1.27 -21.56
N ASN A 277 6.65 -2.31 -21.58
CA ASN A 277 6.96 -3.58 -20.91
C ASN A 277 8.17 -4.27 -21.56
N TRP A 278 8.24 -4.34 -22.89
CA TRP A 278 9.36 -4.95 -23.59
C TRP A 278 10.69 -4.26 -23.27
N LEU A 279 10.70 -2.93 -23.18
CA LEU A 279 11.87 -2.16 -22.78
C LEU A 279 12.29 -2.41 -21.32
N ALA A 280 11.34 -2.67 -20.42
CA ALA A 280 11.62 -2.88 -19.00
C ALA A 280 11.96 -4.34 -18.64
N THR A 281 11.32 -5.31 -19.30
CA THR A 281 11.38 -6.73 -18.92
C THR A 281 12.04 -7.63 -19.98
N GLY A 282 12.35 -7.10 -21.17
CA GLY A 282 12.75 -7.90 -22.33
C GLY A 282 11.60 -8.66 -23.01
N GLY A 283 10.37 -8.56 -22.49
CA GLY A 283 9.20 -9.27 -23.00
C GLY A 283 7.89 -8.48 -22.86
N ILE A 284 6.79 -9.05 -23.38
CA ILE A 284 5.49 -8.35 -23.37
C ILE A 284 4.73 -8.48 -22.04
N LYS A 285 5.18 -9.38 -21.15
CA LYS A 285 4.54 -9.64 -19.86
C LYS A 285 5.05 -8.64 -18.82
N PRO A 286 4.18 -7.88 -18.14
CA PRO A 286 4.59 -7.00 -17.05
C PRO A 286 5.10 -7.82 -15.85
N PHE A 287 6.09 -7.28 -15.11
CA PHE A 287 6.56 -7.89 -13.86
C PHE A 287 5.42 -8.13 -12.87
N TYR A 288 4.42 -7.25 -12.83
CA TYR A 288 3.23 -7.45 -11.99
C TYR A 288 2.57 -8.84 -12.17
N ALA A 289 2.63 -9.41 -13.37
CA ALA A 289 2.05 -10.72 -13.69
C ALA A 289 3.01 -11.91 -13.41
N SER A 290 4.22 -11.67 -12.90
CA SER A 290 5.20 -12.69 -12.51
C SER A 290 5.29 -12.87 -10.98
N TYR A 291 4.26 -12.44 -10.23
CA TYR A 291 4.17 -12.68 -8.79
C TYR A 291 4.40 -14.16 -8.45
N GLY A 292 5.25 -14.42 -7.44
CA GLY A 292 5.64 -15.76 -7.02
C GLY A 292 6.76 -16.42 -7.83
N SER A 293 7.29 -15.75 -8.87
CA SER A 293 8.48 -16.23 -9.60
C SER A 293 9.80 -15.74 -8.96
N GLU A 294 10.92 -16.21 -9.50
CA GLU A 294 12.28 -15.80 -9.15
C GLU A 294 12.54 -14.28 -9.23
N THR A 295 11.73 -13.53 -10.00
CA THR A 295 11.86 -12.07 -10.02
C THR A 295 11.35 -11.41 -8.73
N TYR A 296 10.42 -12.07 -8.01
CA TYR A 296 9.88 -11.61 -6.74
C TYR A 296 10.56 -12.25 -5.54
N VAL A 297 10.90 -13.53 -5.66
CA VAL A 297 11.52 -14.34 -4.60
C VAL A 297 13.01 -14.43 -4.90
N TYR A 298 13.76 -13.51 -4.30
CA TYR A 298 15.21 -13.40 -4.48
C TYR A 298 15.88 -13.04 -3.16
N GLU A 299 17.17 -13.31 -3.08
CA GLU A 299 18.05 -12.84 -2.03
C GLU A 299 19.03 -11.82 -2.62
N HIS A 300 19.33 -10.75 -1.87
CA HIS A 300 20.28 -9.73 -2.27
C HIS A 300 21.08 -9.28 -1.05
N HIS A 301 22.41 -9.39 -1.12
CA HIS A 301 23.31 -9.09 0.00
C HIS A 301 22.94 -9.85 1.28
N GLY A 302 22.60 -11.13 1.15
CA GLY A 302 22.14 -11.97 2.27
C GLY A 302 20.70 -11.70 2.74
N ILE A 303 19.99 -10.75 2.13
CA ILE A 303 18.65 -10.34 2.57
C ILE A 303 17.59 -10.87 1.59
N PRO A 304 16.64 -11.71 2.05
CA PRO A 304 15.53 -12.15 1.23
C PRO A 304 14.56 -10.99 0.97
N SER A 305 13.96 -10.98 -0.23
CA SER A 305 12.92 -10.02 -0.57
C SER A 305 11.71 -10.16 0.37
N TYR A 306 10.97 -9.06 0.57
CA TYR A 306 9.74 -9.06 1.37
C TYR A 306 8.74 -10.14 0.90
N TRP A 307 8.64 -10.34 -0.42
CA TRP A 307 7.71 -11.30 -1.03
C TRP A 307 8.12 -12.76 -0.88
N THR A 308 9.32 -13.04 -0.34
CA THR A 308 9.73 -14.40 0.04
C THR A 308 8.92 -14.91 1.24
N ASN A 309 8.59 -14.02 2.18
CA ASN A 309 7.75 -14.34 3.33
C ASN A 309 6.90 -13.11 3.69
N PRO A 310 5.81 -12.84 2.93
CA PRO A 310 4.96 -11.69 3.15
C PRO A 310 4.37 -11.72 4.55
N ARG A 311 4.18 -10.54 5.16
CA ARG A 311 3.72 -10.39 6.54
C ARG A 311 2.43 -9.59 6.61
N ASP A 312 1.88 -9.58 7.80
CA ASP A 312 0.70 -8.84 8.16
C ASP A 312 -0.48 -9.14 7.22
N LEU A 313 -1.08 -8.09 6.66
CA LEU A 313 -2.23 -8.19 5.76
C LEU A 313 -1.88 -8.82 4.40
N ASP A 314 -0.61 -8.84 4.01
CA ASP A 314 -0.14 -9.51 2.78
C ASP A 314 0.08 -11.01 2.97
N ALA A 315 0.20 -11.50 4.20
CA ALA A 315 0.30 -12.93 4.50
C ALA A 315 -1.04 -13.66 4.42
N ASN A 316 -2.14 -12.90 4.42
CA ASN A 316 -3.49 -13.30 4.80
C ASN A 316 -3.90 -14.71 4.32
N GLN A 317 -4.28 -15.54 5.29
CA GLN A 317 -4.69 -16.93 5.12
C GLN A 317 -6.21 -17.12 5.35
N GLU A 318 -6.98 -16.05 5.26
CA GLU A 318 -8.43 -16.09 5.46
C GLU A 318 -9.15 -16.95 4.41
N SER A 319 -10.29 -17.51 4.83
CA SER A 319 -11.17 -18.20 3.90
C SER A 319 -11.75 -17.25 2.86
N PRO A 320 -12.10 -17.73 1.64
CA PRO A 320 -12.74 -16.91 0.63
C PRO A 320 -14.00 -16.17 1.09
N ALA A 321 -14.75 -16.75 2.05
CA ALA A 321 -15.96 -16.13 2.59
C ALA A 321 -15.66 -14.92 3.48
N VAL A 322 -14.66 -15.02 4.36
CA VAL A 322 -14.19 -13.89 5.19
C VAL A 322 -13.61 -12.79 4.30
N TYR A 323 -12.82 -13.19 3.30
CA TYR A 323 -12.28 -12.28 2.31
C TYR A 323 -13.36 -11.52 1.53
N LEU A 324 -14.37 -12.23 1.02
CA LEU A 324 -15.51 -11.61 0.35
C LEU A 324 -16.28 -10.67 1.28
N PHE A 325 -16.54 -11.07 2.52
CA PHE A 325 -17.22 -10.23 3.50
C PHE A 325 -16.47 -8.92 3.70
N HIS A 326 -15.16 -8.96 3.91
CA HIS A 326 -14.35 -7.76 4.09
C HIS A 326 -14.14 -6.94 2.82
N CYS A 327 -14.32 -7.53 1.63
CA CYS A 327 -14.38 -6.82 0.35
C CYS A 327 -15.71 -6.06 0.13
N VAL A 328 -16.83 -6.48 0.73
CA VAL A 328 -18.15 -5.88 0.49
C VAL A 328 -18.67 -5.07 1.69
N LEU A 329 -18.65 -5.65 2.89
CA LEU A 329 -19.27 -5.09 4.11
C LEU A 329 -18.28 -4.87 5.27
N GLY A 330 -17.05 -5.35 5.17
CA GLY A 330 -16.06 -5.21 6.24
C GLY A 330 -15.06 -4.07 6.03
N HIS A 331 -13.83 -4.24 6.52
CA HIS A 331 -12.86 -3.14 6.67
C HIS A 331 -12.31 -2.57 5.35
N HIS A 332 -12.37 -3.31 4.23
CA HIS A 332 -12.09 -2.81 2.88
C HIS A 332 -13.37 -2.70 2.03
N GLY A 333 -14.54 -2.78 2.68
CA GLY A 333 -15.81 -3.05 2.05
C GLY A 333 -16.31 -1.91 1.16
N LEU A 334 -16.71 -2.25 -0.08
CA LEU A 334 -17.29 -1.28 -1.01
C LEU A 334 -18.53 -0.58 -0.44
N LEU A 335 -19.41 -1.31 0.27
CA LEU A 335 -20.66 -0.78 0.81
C LEU A 335 -20.51 -0.22 2.22
N SER A 336 -19.66 -0.80 3.06
CA SER A 336 -19.43 -0.30 4.42
C SER A 336 -18.65 1.02 4.43
N LEU A 337 -17.67 1.16 3.53
CA LEU A 337 -16.88 2.38 3.41
C LEU A 337 -17.53 3.42 2.49
N THR A 338 -18.43 3.01 1.58
CA THR A 338 -19.20 3.91 0.73
C THR A 338 -20.68 3.52 0.70
N PRO A 339 -21.43 3.70 1.82
CA PRO A 339 -22.84 3.32 1.91
C PRO A 339 -23.77 3.88 0.83
N VAL A 340 -23.42 5.00 0.20
CA VAL A 340 -24.19 5.55 -0.93
C VAL A 340 -24.23 4.61 -2.13
N LEU A 341 -23.27 3.67 -2.26
CA LEU A 341 -23.27 2.62 -3.30
C LEU A 341 -24.44 1.63 -3.15
N CYS A 342 -25.14 1.60 -2.01
CA CYS A 342 -26.41 0.86 -1.91
C CYS A 342 -27.42 1.31 -2.98
N LEU A 343 -27.40 2.59 -3.35
CA LEU A 343 -28.23 3.11 -4.45
C LEU A 343 -27.80 2.56 -5.82
N SER A 344 -26.51 2.27 -6.01
CA SER A 344 -26.01 1.61 -7.23
C SER A 344 -26.56 0.19 -7.35
N ILE A 345 -26.61 -0.57 -6.25
CA ILE A 345 -27.23 -1.90 -6.21
C ILE A 345 -28.72 -1.81 -6.54
N CYS A 346 -29.46 -0.90 -5.91
CA CYS A 346 -30.87 -0.68 -6.22
C CYS A 346 -31.08 -0.32 -7.70
N GLY A 347 -30.19 0.50 -8.27
CA GLY A 347 -30.29 0.87 -9.68
C GLY A 347 -29.96 -0.28 -10.64
N TRP A 348 -29.03 -1.18 -10.30
CA TRP A 348 -28.85 -2.44 -11.02
C TRP A 348 -30.13 -3.26 -11.00
N CYS A 349 -30.73 -3.49 -9.83
CA CYS A 349 -32.00 -4.21 -9.71
C CYS A 349 -33.10 -3.57 -10.57
N PHE A 350 -33.24 -2.24 -10.54
CA PHE A 350 -34.23 -1.56 -11.38
C PHE A 350 -33.99 -1.75 -12.88
N MET A 351 -32.73 -1.78 -13.35
CA MET A 351 -32.43 -2.00 -14.77
C MET A 351 -32.60 -3.47 -15.21
N VAL A 352 -32.56 -4.42 -14.27
CA VAL A 352 -32.91 -5.82 -14.54
C VAL A 352 -34.43 -5.93 -14.74
N PHE A 353 -35.23 -5.37 -13.83
CA PHE A 353 -36.68 -5.62 -13.77
C PHE A 353 -37.55 -4.61 -14.51
N GLN A 354 -37.07 -3.38 -14.77
CA GLN A 354 -37.85 -2.33 -15.43
C GLN A 354 -37.43 -2.15 -16.89
N LYS A 355 -38.41 -1.88 -17.76
CA LYS A 355 -38.13 -1.40 -19.12
C LYS A 355 -37.52 0.00 -19.01
N ALA A 356 -36.33 0.15 -19.56
CA ALA A 356 -35.61 1.42 -19.67
C ALA A 356 -35.02 1.53 -21.09
N GLU A 357 -34.60 2.74 -21.46
CA GLU A 357 -33.89 2.95 -22.72
C GLU A 357 -32.65 2.06 -22.82
N ILE A 358 -32.39 1.54 -24.02
CA ILE A 358 -31.31 0.57 -24.30
C ILE A 358 -29.96 1.14 -23.88
N ALA A 359 -29.69 2.42 -24.15
CA ALA A 359 -28.44 3.07 -23.76
C ALA A 359 -28.22 3.02 -22.24
N ARG A 360 -29.20 3.51 -21.48
CA ARG A 360 -29.16 3.54 -20.01
C ARG A 360 -29.06 2.14 -19.42
N ARG A 361 -29.89 1.21 -19.90
CA ARG A 361 -29.92 -0.18 -19.42
C ARG A 361 -28.61 -0.90 -19.73
N GLY A 362 -28.10 -0.77 -20.95
CA GLY A 362 -26.87 -1.43 -21.40
C GLY A 362 -25.65 -1.02 -20.59
N ILE A 363 -25.46 0.27 -20.35
CA ILE A 363 -24.32 0.78 -19.56
C ILE A 363 -24.38 0.30 -18.12
N ILE A 364 -25.54 0.42 -17.47
CA ILE A 364 -25.71 0.07 -16.06
C ILE A 364 -25.51 -1.43 -15.83
N LEU A 365 -26.08 -2.28 -16.69
CA LEU A 365 -25.92 -3.73 -16.58
C LEU A 365 -24.50 -4.19 -16.95
N THR A 366 -23.83 -3.53 -17.90
CA THR A 366 -22.41 -3.77 -18.19
C THR A 366 -21.56 -3.48 -16.94
N GLY A 367 -21.85 -2.39 -16.23
CA GLY A 367 -21.20 -2.08 -14.96
C GLY A 367 -21.40 -3.16 -13.88
N ALA A 368 -22.60 -3.73 -13.79
CA ALA A 368 -22.90 -4.83 -12.86
C ALA A 368 -22.10 -6.10 -13.20
N VAL A 369 -22.06 -6.48 -14.49
CA VAL A 369 -21.29 -7.63 -14.98
C VAL A 369 -19.81 -7.43 -14.71
N LEU A 370 -19.24 -6.29 -15.10
CA LEU A 370 -17.82 -5.97 -14.88
C LEU A 370 -17.46 -5.98 -13.39
N THR A 371 -18.34 -5.43 -12.53
CA THR A 371 -18.11 -5.45 -11.06
C THR A 371 -18.07 -6.88 -10.54
N THR A 372 -19.04 -7.71 -10.95
CA THR A 372 -19.14 -9.10 -10.50
C THR A 372 -17.96 -9.94 -10.98
N VAL A 373 -17.58 -9.81 -12.25
CA VAL A 373 -16.45 -10.55 -12.84
C VAL A 373 -15.13 -10.10 -12.21
N THR A 374 -14.92 -8.80 -12.02
CA THR A 374 -13.67 -8.27 -11.42
C THR A 374 -13.53 -8.71 -9.97
N LEU A 375 -14.62 -8.62 -9.18
CA LEU A 375 -14.60 -9.12 -7.80
C LEU A 375 -14.36 -10.64 -7.78
N GLY A 376 -15.08 -11.39 -8.61
CA GLY A 376 -14.91 -12.84 -8.75
C GLY A 376 -13.48 -13.23 -9.10
N PHE A 377 -12.83 -12.50 -10.02
CA PHE A 377 -11.41 -12.69 -10.35
C PHE A 377 -10.53 -12.56 -9.11
N TYR A 378 -10.71 -11.54 -8.28
CA TYR A 378 -9.91 -11.38 -7.06
C TYR A 378 -10.20 -12.46 -6.02
N LEU A 379 -11.43 -12.99 -5.95
CA LEU A 379 -11.75 -14.18 -5.15
C LEU A 379 -11.11 -15.47 -5.66
N THR A 380 -10.57 -15.51 -6.88
CA THR A 380 -9.78 -16.67 -7.35
C THR A 380 -8.32 -16.62 -6.89
N ARG A 381 -7.84 -15.48 -6.38
CA ARG A 381 -6.43 -15.26 -6.01
C ARG A 381 -6.14 -15.69 -4.56
N THR A 382 -6.57 -16.90 -4.20
CA THR A 382 -6.46 -17.46 -2.83
C THR A 382 -5.04 -17.52 -2.28
N GLN A 383 -4.03 -17.55 -3.14
CA GLN A 383 -2.61 -17.55 -2.75
C GLN A 383 -2.09 -16.16 -2.36
N ASN A 384 -2.84 -15.10 -2.62
CA ASN A 384 -2.43 -13.72 -2.37
C ASN A 384 -3.65 -12.83 -2.09
N TYR A 385 -4.47 -13.25 -1.14
CA TYR A 385 -5.48 -12.37 -0.59
C TYR A 385 -4.77 -11.28 0.19
N ASN A 386 -4.96 -10.03 -0.20
CA ASN A 386 -4.46 -8.91 0.61
C ASN A 386 -5.34 -7.67 0.52
N TYR A 387 -6.55 -7.75 -0.02
CA TYR A 387 -7.48 -6.62 -0.10
C TYR A 387 -6.95 -5.37 -0.86
N GLY A 388 -5.84 -5.49 -1.58
CA GLY A 388 -5.11 -4.34 -2.10
C GLY A 388 -3.98 -3.84 -1.20
N GLY A 389 -3.50 -4.60 -0.22
CA GLY A 389 -2.51 -4.22 0.77
C GLY A 389 -3.05 -3.25 1.81
N ASN A 390 -2.16 -2.68 2.63
CA ASN A 390 -2.52 -1.70 3.67
C ASN A 390 -3.04 -0.38 3.06
N SER A 391 -4.31 -0.36 2.73
CA SER A 391 -4.98 0.74 2.04
C SER A 391 -6.37 0.98 2.61
N VAL A 392 -6.97 2.12 2.27
CA VAL A 392 -8.20 2.59 2.91
C VAL A 392 -9.46 1.87 2.43
N GLY A 393 -9.35 0.98 1.45
CA GLY A 393 -10.46 0.22 0.87
C GLY A 393 -9.99 -0.68 -0.28
N LEU A 394 -10.89 -1.47 -0.86
CA LEU A 394 -10.57 -2.41 -1.95
C LEU A 394 -10.18 -1.69 -3.25
N ARG A 395 -8.91 -1.27 -3.34
CA ARG A 395 -8.41 -0.35 -4.37
C ARG A 395 -8.55 -0.87 -5.79
N TRP A 396 -8.41 -2.18 -5.96
CA TRP A 396 -8.48 -2.86 -7.25
C TRP A 396 -9.84 -2.74 -7.95
N MET A 397 -10.89 -2.39 -7.20
CA MET A 397 -12.22 -2.17 -7.75
C MET A 397 -12.46 -0.70 -8.11
N LEU A 398 -11.61 0.25 -7.70
CA LEU A 398 -11.93 1.68 -7.77
C LEU A 398 -11.98 2.26 -9.19
N TRP A 399 -11.33 1.61 -10.17
CA TRP A 399 -11.50 1.98 -11.57
C TRP A 399 -12.94 1.82 -12.09
N MET A 400 -13.77 1.02 -11.40
CA MET A 400 -15.19 0.83 -11.70
C MET A 400 -16.09 1.95 -11.19
N SER A 401 -15.56 2.93 -10.44
CA SER A 401 -16.35 4.02 -9.84
C SER A 401 -17.34 4.70 -10.80
N PRO A 402 -16.97 5.02 -12.07
CA PRO A 402 -17.91 5.60 -13.03
C PRO A 402 -19.18 4.78 -13.25
N PHE A 403 -19.05 3.45 -13.31
CA PHE A 403 -20.18 2.55 -13.48
C PHE A 403 -21.10 2.57 -12.26
N TRP A 404 -20.53 2.64 -11.05
CA TRP A 404 -21.31 2.70 -9.82
C TRP A 404 -22.06 4.01 -9.70
N TRP A 405 -21.44 5.14 -10.04
CA TRP A 405 -22.09 6.46 -10.02
C TRP A 405 -23.30 6.52 -10.96
N ILE A 406 -23.14 6.06 -12.21
CA ILE A 406 -24.24 6.02 -13.17
C ILE A 406 -25.34 5.05 -12.72
N ALA A 407 -24.96 3.91 -12.12
CA ALA A 407 -25.92 2.96 -11.58
C ALA A 407 -26.76 3.52 -10.44
N MET A 408 -26.36 4.59 -9.74
CA MET A 408 -27.21 5.22 -8.71
C MET A 408 -28.43 5.91 -9.32
N ALA A 409 -28.33 6.40 -10.56
CA ALA A 409 -29.32 7.31 -11.13
C ALA A 409 -30.75 6.74 -11.13
N PRO A 410 -31.03 5.48 -11.58
CA PRO A 410 -32.39 4.94 -11.53
C PRO A 410 -32.99 4.88 -10.13
N ALA A 411 -32.17 4.60 -9.12
CA ALA A 411 -32.65 4.57 -7.74
C ALA A 411 -32.91 5.98 -7.21
N ALA A 412 -32.02 6.92 -7.51
CA ALA A 412 -32.18 8.33 -7.14
C ALA A 412 -33.45 8.96 -7.74
N GLU A 413 -33.85 8.59 -8.96
CA GLU A 413 -35.11 9.05 -9.60
C GLU A 413 -36.37 8.59 -8.84
N LYS A 414 -36.27 7.55 -8.02
CA LYS A 414 -37.40 7.01 -7.24
C LYS A 414 -37.51 7.62 -5.84
N LEU A 415 -36.58 8.48 -5.43
CA LEU A 415 -36.57 9.13 -4.12
C LEU A 415 -37.61 10.26 -4.02
N LYS A 416 -38.90 9.89 -4.00
CA LYS A 416 -40.02 10.84 -3.97
C LYS A 416 -40.44 11.24 -2.56
N SER A 417 -40.38 10.32 -1.60
CA SER A 417 -40.81 10.57 -0.22
C SER A 417 -39.75 11.33 0.58
N ARG A 418 -40.18 12.07 1.61
CA ARG A 418 -39.25 12.75 2.55
C ARG A 418 -38.29 11.74 3.19
N SER A 419 -38.81 10.60 3.66
CA SER A 419 -38.00 9.56 4.32
C SER A 419 -36.94 8.97 3.40
N SER A 420 -37.28 8.68 2.12
CA SER A 420 -36.32 8.15 1.16
C SER A 420 -35.19 9.14 0.84
N ARG A 421 -35.51 10.44 0.73
CA ARG A 421 -34.52 11.50 0.53
C ARG A 421 -33.61 11.69 1.76
N ILE A 422 -34.18 11.62 2.97
CA ILE A 422 -33.40 11.66 4.21
C ILE A 422 -32.45 10.47 4.27
N LEU A 423 -32.93 9.25 3.99
CA LEU A 423 -32.09 8.06 3.99
C LEU A 423 -30.94 8.17 2.98
N ALA A 424 -31.21 8.60 1.74
CA ALA A 424 -30.17 8.84 0.74
C ALA A 424 -29.16 9.91 1.18
N GLY A 425 -29.63 10.98 1.83
CA GLY A 425 -28.78 12.01 2.43
C GLY A 425 -27.88 11.47 3.55
N LEU A 426 -28.40 10.60 4.41
CA LEU A 426 -27.63 9.94 5.47
C LEU A 426 -26.57 8.98 4.90
N LEU A 427 -26.91 8.19 3.87
CA LEU A 427 -25.96 7.32 3.18
C LEU A 427 -24.84 8.12 2.52
N LEU A 428 -25.19 9.24 1.86
CA LEU A 428 -24.21 10.16 1.29
C LEU A 428 -23.31 10.76 2.37
N LEU A 429 -23.89 11.28 3.47
CA LEU A 429 -23.14 11.86 4.58
C LEU A 429 -22.18 10.84 5.22
N ALA A 430 -22.64 9.63 5.50
CA ALA A 430 -21.81 8.55 6.03
C ALA A 430 -20.62 8.24 5.09
N SER A 431 -20.87 8.23 3.78
CA SER A 431 -19.84 8.01 2.77
C SER A 431 -18.83 9.17 2.74
N VAL A 432 -19.28 10.43 2.79
CA VAL A 432 -18.41 11.62 2.86
C VAL A 432 -17.51 11.59 4.10
N THR A 433 -18.07 11.23 5.27
CA THR A 433 -17.31 11.10 6.51
C THR A 433 -16.26 10.00 6.40
N SER A 434 -16.63 8.85 5.83
CA SER A 434 -15.72 7.72 5.59
C SER A 434 -14.57 8.10 4.65
N VAL A 435 -14.83 8.84 3.56
CA VAL A 435 -13.78 9.39 2.67
C VAL A 435 -12.87 10.37 3.39
N SER A 436 -13.47 11.27 4.17
CA SER A 436 -12.75 12.36 4.82
C SER A 436 -11.71 11.86 5.83
N TRP A 437 -11.95 10.70 6.46
CA TRP A 437 -10.98 10.02 7.32
C TRP A 437 -9.63 9.76 6.63
N SER A 438 -9.69 9.52 5.32
CA SER A 438 -8.58 9.02 4.51
C SER A 438 -8.10 10.01 3.46
N LEU A 439 -8.71 11.20 3.36
CA LEU A 439 -8.46 12.11 2.23
C LEU A 439 -7.00 12.52 2.09
N HIS A 440 -6.25 12.58 3.20
CA HIS A 440 -4.83 12.94 3.20
C HIS A 440 -3.88 11.80 2.80
N SER A 441 -4.32 10.54 2.90
CA SER A 441 -3.54 9.38 2.46
C SER A 441 -4.42 8.15 2.25
N PRO A 442 -4.34 7.50 1.07
CA PRO A 442 -5.03 6.23 0.82
C PRO A 442 -4.28 5.00 1.38
N TRP A 443 -3.03 5.16 1.85
CA TRP A 443 -2.15 4.06 2.24
C TRP A 443 -2.10 3.85 3.75
N ARG A 444 -3.29 3.70 4.34
CA ARG A 444 -3.49 3.52 5.77
C ARG A 444 -4.72 2.65 6.02
N PRO A 445 -4.86 2.08 7.22
CA PRO A 445 -6.08 1.40 7.59
C PRO A 445 -7.31 2.33 7.56
N SER A 446 -8.43 1.81 7.05
CA SER A 446 -9.73 2.49 7.11
C SER A 446 -10.20 2.69 8.56
N TRP A 447 -11.12 3.63 8.80
CA TRP A 447 -11.67 3.82 10.15
C TRP A 447 -12.30 2.53 10.69
N LEU A 448 -12.97 1.76 9.82
CA LEU A 448 -13.62 0.51 10.18
C LEU A 448 -12.59 -0.57 10.50
N TYR A 449 -11.47 -0.64 9.75
CA TYR A 449 -10.34 -1.50 10.11
C TYR A 449 -9.87 -1.22 11.54
N VAL A 450 -9.61 0.04 11.86
CA VAL A 450 -9.08 0.44 13.18
C VAL A 450 -10.06 0.04 14.29
N GLN A 451 -11.36 0.26 14.07
CA GLN A 451 -12.40 -0.13 15.03
C GLN A 451 -12.46 -1.64 15.23
N LEU A 452 -12.55 -2.42 14.14
CA LEU A 452 -12.57 -3.88 14.20
C LEU A 452 -11.33 -4.45 14.90
N GLN A 453 -10.16 -3.85 14.65
CA GLN A 453 -8.92 -4.24 15.32
C GLN A 453 -8.95 -3.91 16.82
N SER A 454 -9.46 -2.72 17.20
CA SER A 454 -9.57 -2.33 18.61
C SER A 454 -10.53 -3.20 19.42
N TYR A 455 -11.58 -3.74 18.78
CA TYR A 455 -12.49 -4.71 19.38
C TYR A 455 -11.97 -6.16 19.33
N GLY A 456 -10.80 -6.40 18.74
CA GLY A 456 -10.24 -7.75 18.59
C GLY A 456 -11.00 -8.65 17.62
N TRP A 457 -11.77 -8.08 16.69
CA TRP A 457 -12.51 -8.87 15.68
C TRP A 457 -11.66 -9.25 14.48
N ILE A 458 -10.57 -8.51 14.25
CA ILE A 458 -9.58 -8.80 13.20
C ILE A 458 -8.17 -8.69 13.77
N HIS A 459 -7.31 -9.60 13.32
CA HIS A 459 -5.90 -9.65 13.74
C HIS A 459 -5.03 -10.02 12.54
N TYR A 460 -4.60 -9.00 11.79
CA TYR A 460 -3.72 -9.21 10.64
C TYR A 460 -2.25 -9.13 10.97
N ARG A 461 -1.85 -8.54 12.10
CA ARG A 461 -0.42 -8.46 12.45
C ARG A 461 0.14 -9.86 12.61
N THR A 462 1.22 -10.18 11.91
CA THR A 462 1.90 -11.46 12.09
C THR A 462 2.50 -11.49 13.49
N PRO A 463 2.06 -12.38 14.39
CA PRO A 463 2.61 -12.44 15.73
C PRO A 463 4.08 -12.88 15.64
N PRO A 464 4.98 -12.30 16.45
CA PRO A 464 6.32 -12.81 16.56
C PRO A 464 6.29 -14.22 17.13
N GLU A 465 7.06 -15.14 16.56
CA GLU A 465 7.20 -16.48 17.11
C GLU A 465 7.80 -16.41 18.53
N PRO A 466 7.22 -17.13 19.51
CA PRO A 466 7.84 -17.31 20.81
C PRO A 466 9.24 -17.92 20.66
N PHE A 467 10.18 -17.51 21.51
CA PHE A 467 11.43 -18.24 21.63
C PHE A 467 11.14 -19.68 22.08
N ALA A 468 11.84 -20.65 21.49
CA ALA A 468 11.72 -22.05 21.88
C ALA A 468 12.01 -22.27 23.38
N GLU A 469 12.97 -21.51 23.91
CA GLU A 469 13.32 -21.47 25.34
C GLU A 469 13.25 -20.02 25.87
N PRO A 470 12.81 -19.80 27.12
CA PRO A 470 12.80 -18.47 27.73
C PRO A 470 14.19 -17.86 27.79
N ARG A 471 14.39 -16.69 27.18
CA ARG A 471 15.64 -15.94 27.22
C ARG A 471 15.54 -14.85 28.30
N SER A 472 16.42 -14.87 29.31
CA SER A 472 16.46 -13.87 30.39
C SER A 472 17.79 -13.10 30.42
N SER A 473 18.59 -13.24 29.38
CA SER A 473 19.91 -12.62 29.22
C SER A 473 20.04 -12.00 27.84
N VAL A 474 20.91 -11.01 27.67
CA VAL A 474 21.26 -10.46 26.34
C VAL A 474 22.00 -11.47 25.45
N PHE A 475 22.55 -12.54 26.02
CA PHE A 475 23.17 -13.63 25.26
C PHE A 475 22.10 -14.65 24.83
N GLY A 476 22.16 -15.07 23.58
CA GLY A 476 21.24 -16.08 23.01
C GLY A 476 21.74 -17.52 23.20
N SER A 477 23.05 -17.70 23.37
CA SER A 477 23.69 -18.99 23.62
C SER A 477 24.90 -18.85 24.55
N MET A 478 25.32 -19.95 25.17
CA MET A 478 26.55 -20.01 25.98
C MET A 478 27.36 -21.22 25.49
N PRO A 479 28.32 -21.02 24.57
CA PRO A 479 29.09 -22.11 23.98
C PRO A 479 30.03 -22.76 25.00
N SER A 480 30.35 -24.04 24.77
CA SER A 480 31.27 -24.84 25.59
C SER A 480 32.59 -25.19 24.89
N ALA A 481 32.70 -24.91 23.59
CA ALA A 481 33.89 -25.24 22.81
C ALA A 481 35.05 -24.30 23.18
N THR A 482 36.11 -24.88 23.75
CA THR A 482 37.34 -24.18 24.12
C THR A 482 37.90 -23.33 22.99
N GLY A 483 38.39 -22.14 23.33
CA GLY A 483 38.93 -21.19 22.35
C GLY A 483 37.88 -20.35 21.60
N THR A 484 36.59 -20.66 21.75
CA THR A 484 35.51 -19.78 21.23
C THR A 484 35.58 -18.43 21.95
N MET A 485 35.64 -17.34 21.19
CA MET A 485 35.74 -15.99 21.72
C MET A 485 34.90 -15.02 20.91
N MET A 486 34.32 -14.02 21.57
CA MET A 486 33.62 -12.93 20.91
C MET A 486 33.79 -11.62 21.66
N GLN A 487 33.76 -10.52 20.89
CA GLN A 487 33.91 -9.16 21.37
C GLN A 487 32.74 -8.29 20.96
N TRP A 488 32.29 -7.44 21.88
CA TRP A 488 31.30 -6.40 21.65
C TRP A 488 31.84 -5.06 22.10
N LYS A 489 31.59 -4.04 21.29
CA LYS A 489 31.94 -2.66 21.57
C LYS A 489 30.70 -1.84 21.82
N SER A 490 30.71 -1.05 22.87
CA SER A 490 29.62 -0.14 23.18
C SER A 490 29.74 1.20 22.45
N SER A 491 28.62 1.93 22.37
CA SER A 491 28.56 3.26 21.75
C SER A 491 29.39 4.34 22.47
N ASP A 492 29.75 4.11 23.74
CA ASP A 492 30.65 4.96 24.54
C ASP A 492 32.11 4.44 24.56
N GLY A 493 32.42 3.37 23.83
CA GLY A 493 33.77 2.89 23.60
C GLY A 493 34.24 1.71 24.46
N GLU A 494 33.47 1.31 25.49
CA GLU A 494 33.80 0.14 26.32
C GLU A 494 33.80 -1.16 25.49
N LEU A 495 34.72 -2.05 25.85
CA LEU A 495 34.85 -3.37 25.27
C LEU A 495 34.38 -4.45 26.24
N LEU A 496 33.64 -5.42 25.71
CA LEU A 496 33.33 -6.68 26.38
C LEU A 496 33.91 -7.80 25.54
N SER A 497 34.83 -8.58 26.10
CA SER A 497 35.39 -9.78 25.49
C SER A 497 35.05 -10.99 26.35
N ILE A 498 34.50 -12.03 25.74
CA ILE A 498 34.21 -13.30 26.42
C ILE A 498 34.92 -14.41 25.66
N LYS A 499 35.81 -15.14 26.35
CA LYS A 499 36.49 -16.33 25.82
C LYS A 499 36.09 -17.56 26.64
N VAL A 500 35.75 -18.66 25.98
CA VAL A 500 35.60 -19.97 26.62
C VAL A 500 36.97 -20.42 27.13
N SER A 501 37.09 -20.64 28.44
CA SER A 501 38.37 -20.94 29.08
C SER A 501 38.96 -22.27 28.58
N ASP A 502 40.29 -22.34 28.56
CA ASP A 502 41.02 -23.53 28.14
C ASP A 502 40.88 -24.68 29.15
N GLU A 503 40.58 -24.35 30.41
CA GLU A 503 40.28 -25.28 31.48
C GLU A 503 38.78 -25.29 31.81
N GLN A 504 38.06 -26.32 31.36
CA GLN A 504 36.66 -26.50 31.71
C GLN A 504 36.50 -27.32 33.01
N PRO A 505 35.65 -26.87 33.96
CA PRO A 505 35.34 -27.61 35.17
C PRO A 505 34.52 -28.88 34.90
N THR A 506 34.28 -29.68 35.96
CA THR A 506 33.48 -30.92 35.90
C THR A 506 32.01 -30.65 35.53
N GLU A 507 31.25 -31.73 35.28
CA GLU A 507 29.84 -31.72 34.82
C GLU A 507 28.96 -30.68 35.55
N GLY A 508 28.27 -29.82 34.79
CA GLY A 508 27.31 -28.84 35.31
C GLY A 508 27.77 -27.37 35.37
N VAL A 509 28.99 -27.04 34.92
CA VAL A 509 29.51 -25.65 34.88
C VAL A 509 30.26 -25.38 33.57
N LEU A 510 30.20 -24.15 33.07
CA LEU A 510 31.10 -23.66 32.02
C LEU A 510 31.94 -22.51 32.54
N ARG A 511 33.23 -22.49 32.19
CA ARG A 511 34.16 -21.44 32.62
C ARG A 511 34.52 -20.52 31.46
N TYR A 512 34.46 -19.22 31.72
CA TYR A 512 34.75 -18.15 30.76
C TYR A 512 35.75 -17.15 31.34
N ASP A 513 36.62 -16.64 30.49
CA ASP A 513 37.47 -15.49 30.77
C ASP A 513 36.80 -14.24 30.20
N ILE A 514 36.44 -13.29 31.06
CA ILE A 514 35.64 -12.12 30.71
C ILE A 514 36.46 -10.85 30.95
N THR A 515 36.66 -10.05 29.91
CA THR A 515 37.25 -8.71 30.04
C THR A 515 36.17 -7.66 29.78
N LEU A 516 35.97 -6.73 30.72
CA LEU A 516 34.98 -5.65 30.62
C LEU A 516 35.63 -4.30 30.89
N GLY A 517 35.96 -3.55 29.83
CA GLY A 517 36.71 -2.29 29.89
C GLY A 517 37.90 -2.27 28.92
N ASP A 518 38.73 -1.22 29.01
CA ASP A 518 39.80 -0.95 28.03
C ASP A 518 41.13 -1.65 28.34
N SER A 519 41.26 -2.31 29.50
CA SER A 519 42.51 -2.95 29.94
C SER A 519 42.38 -4.47 30.08
N PRO A 520 43.24 -5.28 29.41
CA PRO A 520 43.28 -6.73 29.60
C PRO A 520 43.62 -7.17 31.03
N ALA A 521 44.13 -6.26 31.87
CA ALA A 521 44.48 -6.53 33.27
C ALA A 521 43.26 -6.73 34.18
N GLU A 522 42.03 -6.48 33.68
CA GLU A 522 40.77 -6.65 34.41
C GLU A 522 39.99 -7.92 33.99
N SER A 523 40.67 -8.95 33.47
CA SER A 523 40.01 -10.22 33.13
C SER A 523 39.49 -10.94 34.38
N ILE A 524 38.22 -11.31 34.36
CA ILE A 524 37.50 -11.98 35.43
C ILE A 524 37.20 -13.41 34.98
N MET A 525 37.55 -14.38 35.81
CA MET A 525 37.12 -15.76 35.61
C MET A 525 35.66 -15.91 36.08
N PHE A 526 34.79 -16.38 35.19
CA PHE A 526 33.35 -16.55 35.44
C PHE A 526 32.94 -18.01 35.25
N GLU A 527 32.38 -18.61 36.30
CA GLU A 527 31.80 -19.96 36.28
C GLU A 527 30.28 -19.87 36.15
N LEU A 528 29.77 -20.20 34.96
CA LEU A 528 28.34 -20.22 34.66
C LEU A 528 27.67 -21.45 35.29
N ASP A 529 26.61 -21.20 36.06
CA ASP A 529 25.67 -22.24 36.46
C ASP A 529 24.83 -22.70 35.26
N LEU A 530 25.17 -23.90 34.73
CA LEU A 530 24.47 -24.47 33.58
C LEU A 530 23.00 -24.79 33.87
N GLN A 531 22.65 -25.06 35.13
CA GLN A 531 21.26 -25.34 35.49
C GLN A 531 20.41 -24.07 35.33
N SER A 532 20.87 -22.94 35.89
CA SER A 532 20.21 -21.63 35.71
C SER A 532 20.12 -21.20 34.24
N TRP A 533 21.16 -21.49 33.45
CA TRP A 533 21.13 -21.24 32.01
C TRP A 533 20.07 -22.09 31.30
N LYS A 534 20.08 -23.42 31.48
CA LYS A 534 19.16 -24.36 30.82
C LYS A 534 17.70 -24.17 31.24
N GLU A 535 17.44 -23.91 32.51
CA GLU A 535 16.07 -23.80 33.02
C GLU A 535 15.45 -22.41 32.81
N ARG A 536 16.26 -21.35 32.81
CA ARG A 536 15.76 -19.97 32.89
C ARG A 536 16.38 -19.01 31.85
N GLY A 537 17.34 -19.46 31.05
CA GLY A 537 18.11 -18.60 30.14
C GLY A 537 18.85 -17.49 30.88
N GLN A 538 19.31 -17.78 32.11
CA GLN A 538 19.94 -16.81 32.99
C GLN A 538 21.44 -17.02 33.03
N VAL A 539 22.19 -15.93 32.79
CA VAL A 539 23.61 -15.89 33.14
C VAL A 539 23.72 -15.66 34.63
N ALA A 540 24.12 -16.70 35.35
CA ALA A 540 24.28 -16.70 36.79
C ALA A 540 25.61 -17.38 37.17
N ALA A 541 26.35 -16.76 38.07
CA ALA A 541 27.58 -17.34 38.59
C ALA A 541 27.30 -18.48 39.59
N ARG A 542 28.19 -19.48 39.63
CA ARG A 542 28.19 -20.48 40.69
C ARG A 542 28.84 -19.92 41.96
N GLY A 543 28.08 -19.81 43.06
CA GLY A 543 28.58 -19.32 44.36
C GLY A 543 28.54 -17.79 44.53
N PRO A 544 29.07 -17.25 45.65
CA PRO A 544 29.05 -15.81 45.90
C PRO A 544 29.96 -15.06 44.92
N GLY A 545 29.36 -14.16 44.13
CA GLY A 545 30.08 -13.38 43.11
C GLY A 545 30.92 -12.26 43.71
N SER A 546 32.08 -11.99 43.10
CA SER A 546 32.80 -10.73 43.31
C SER A 546 32.02 -9.56 42.71
N ALA A 547 32.35 -8.32 43.09
CA ALA A 547 31.72 -7.13 42.50
C ALA A 547 31.82 -7.11 40.96
N ALA A 548 32.91 -7.64 40.41
CA ALA A 548 33.16 -7.73 38.99
C ALA A 548 32.26 -8.80 38.31
N VAL A 549 32.06 -9.95 38.97
CA VAL A 549 31.10 -10.98 38.54
C VAL A 549 29.67 -10.42 38.54
N THR A 550 29.26 -9.72 39.62
CA THR A 550 27.94 -9.09 39.68
C THR A 550 27.75 -8.03 38.60
N LYS A 551 28.79 -7.24 38.29
CA LYS A 551 28.76 -6.27 37.18
C LYS A 551 28.46 -6.96 35.84
N PHE A 552 29.12 -8.10 35.56
CA PHE A 552 28.85 -8.90 34.37
C PHE A 552 27.44 -9.50 34.37
N GLU A 553 26.97 -10.09 35.48
CA GLU A 553 25.61 -10.64 35.56
C GLU A 553 24.53 -9.59 35.30
N ARG A 554 24.70 -8.35 35.78
CA ARG A 554 23.76 -7.25 35.51
C ARG A 554 23.80 -6.76 34.07
N LEU A 555 24.98 -6.71 33.46
CA LEU A 555 25.10 -6.44 32.03
C LEU A 555 24.40 -7.55 31.23
N ALA A 556 24.68 -8.80 31.58
CA ALA A 556 24.09 -9.99 30.98
C ALA A 556 22.57 -10.03 31.15
N SER A 557 22.00 -9.49 32.22
CA SER A 557 20.54 -9.41 32.41
C SER A 557 19.85 -8.32 31.59
N GLY A 558 20.63 -7.42 30.98
CA GLY A 558 20.13 -6.26 30.23
C GLY A 558 19.79 -5.06 31.11
N PHE A 559 20.12 -5.09 32.40
CA PHE A 559 19.79 -4.01 33.34
C PHE A 559 20.99 -3.66 34.25
N PRO A 560 22.14 -3.24 33.67
CA PRO A 560 23.37 -2.98 34.43
C PRO A 560 23.23 -1.88 35.50
N ASP A 561 22.44 -0.86 35.18
CA ASP A 561 22.31 0.37 35.98
C ASP A 561 21.11 0.31 36.95
N ALA A 562 20.26 -0.71 36.86
CA ALA A 562 19.08 -0.81 37.73
C ALA A 562 19.47 -1.35 39.12
N ALA A 563 19.19 -0.58 40.17
CA ALA A 563 19.37 -1.03 41.54
C ALA A 563 18.21 -1.96 41.95
N GLY A 564 18.52 -3.18 42.39
CA GLY A 564 17.55 -4.03 43.10
C GLY A 564 17.27 -3.50 44.51
N SER A 565 16.24 -4.02 45.18
CA SER A 565 15.87 -3.67 46.57
C SER A 565 16.94 -4.05 47.62
N GLY A 566 18.09 -4.57 47.19
CA GLY A 566 19.34 -4.66 47.94
C GLY A 566 20.53 -4.45 47.02
N ARG A 567 21.63 -3.87 47.53
CA ARG A 567 22.82 -3.43 46.75
C ARG A 567 23.46 -4.50 45.85
N ASN A 568 23.14 -5.80 46.01
CA ASN A 568 23.72 -6.92 45.27
C ASN A 568 22.70 -7.78 44.47
N GLN A 569 21.41 -7.45 44.39
CA GLN A 569 20.45 -8.28 43.64
C GLN A 569 20.49 -7.96 42.13
N VAL A 570 20.62 -9.00 41.30
CA VAL A 570 20.52 -8.89 39.84
C VAL A 570 19.06 -9.02 39.43
N ILE A 571 18.50 -7.98 38.80
CA ILE A 571 17.15 -8.02 38.27
C ILE A 571 17.17 -8.81 36.96
N ARG A 572 16.28 -9.79 36.84
CA ARG A 572 16.16 -10.67 35.67
C ARG A 572 14.73 -10.63 35.14
N ARG A 573 14.58 -10.47 33.83
CA ARG A 573 13.29 -10.44 33.14
C ARG A 573 13.38 -11.25 31.86
N VAL A 574 12.35 -12.03 31.57
CA VAL A 574 12.25 -12.74 30.29
C VAL A 574 12.05 -11.71 29.18
N PHE A 575 12.81 -11.86 28.10
CA PHE A 575 12.72 -11.04 26.90
C PHE A 575 11.54 -11.50 26.05
N ASN A 576 10.70 -10.55 25.65
CA ASN A 576 9.59 -10.80 24.75
C ASN A 576 10.07 -10.75 23.30
N PRO A 577 9.68 -11.70 22.43
CA PRO A 577 10.05 -11.69 21.03
C PRO A 577 9.39 -10.51 20.31
N ALA A 578 10.09 -9.95 19.32
CA ALA A 578 9.64 -8.81 18.53
C ALA A 578 9.82 -9.05 17.02
N GLY A 579 9.90 -10.32 16.60
CA GLY A 579 10.02 -10.72 15.20
C GLY A 579 11.45 -10.65 14.67
N SER A 580 11.65 -11.02 13.41
CA SER A 580 12.99 -11.08 12.81
C SER A 580 13.33 -9.88 11.92
N LEU A 581 14.62 -9.59 11.85
CA LEU A 581 15.25 -8.54 11.05
C LEU A 581 16.53 -9.07 10.42
N TRP A 582 16.84 -8.63 9.21
CA TRP A 582 18.13 -8.88 8.57
C TRP A 582 19.04 -7.67 8.74
N VAL A 583 20.27 -7.89 9.21
CA VAL A 583 21.27 -6.85 9.41
C VAL A 583 22.43 -7.09 8.46
N PRO A 584 22.73 -6.18 7.51
CA PRO A 584 23.88 -6.32 6.61
C PRO A 584 25.18 -6.55 7.40
N SER A 585 26.04 -7.42 6.89
CA SER A 585 27.35 -7.62 7.46
C SER A 585 28.27 -6.43 7.18
N ALA A 586 29.11 -6.05 8.15
CA ALA A 586 30.09 -4.97 7.95
C ALA A 586 31.37 -5.48 7.29
N SER A 587 31.68 -6.77 7.42
CA SER A 587 32.87 -7.42 6.88
C SER A 587 32.65 -8.06 5.51
N ASP A 588 31.44 -8.53 5.20
CA ASP A 588 31.10 -9.11 3.90
C ASP A 588 29.82 -8.46 3.31
N PRO A 589 29.93 -7.63 2.26
CA PRO A 589 28.76 -6.96 1.68
C PRO A 589 27.75 -7.92 1.04
N GLU A 590 28.12 -9.19 0.77
CA GLU A 590 27.20 -10.20 0.24
C GLU A 590 26.45 -10.97 1.32
N ARG A 591 26.72 -10.70 2.61
CA ARG A 591 26.09 -11.38 3.74
C ARG A 591 25.23 -10.44 4.58
N ALA A 592 24.22 -11.03 5.19
CA ALA A 592 23.46 -10.42 6.26
C ALA A 592 23.20 -11.43 7.36
N TRP A 593 23.11 -10.92 8.58
CA TRP A 593 22.77 -11.70 9.76
C TRP A 593 21.26 -11.77 9.89
N LYS A 594 20.73 -12.98 9.96
CA LYS A 594 19.34 -13.18 10.37
C LYS A 594 19.28 -13.00 11.88
N THR A 595 18.54 -12.00 12.33
CA THR A 595 18.39 -11.71 13.75
C THR A 595 16.95 -11.89 14.23
N GLU A 596 16.81 -12.38 15.44
CA GLU A 596 15.55 -12.36 16.19
C GLU A 596 15.59 -11.20 17.19
N ARG A 597 14.60 -10.32 17.10
CA ARG A 597 14.51 -9.18 18.00
C ARG A 597 13.83 -9.60 19.29
N ALA A 598 14.31 -9.05 20.39
CA ALA A 598 13.72 -9.26 21.70
C ALA A 598 13.72 -7.96 22.51
N ALA A 599 12.78 -7.79 23.43
CA ALA A 599 12.75 -6.64 24.32
C ALA A 599 12.32 -7.03 25.73
N ALA A 600 12.98 -6.45 26.73
CA ALA A 600 12.60 -6.51 28.13
C ALA A 600 12.55 -5.10 28.73
N ARG A 601 11.62 -4.88 29.66
CA ARG A 601 11.47 -3.60 30.37
C ARG A 601 11.23 -3.84 31.86
N ILE A 602 11.84 -3.01 32.70
CA ILE A 602 11.59 -2.93 34.13
C ILE A 602 11.44 -1.48 34.57
N VAL A 603 10.79 -1.28 35.71
CA VAL A 603 10.79 -0.02 36.45
C VAL A 603 11.64 -0.23 37.69
N ALA A 604 12.59 0.66 37.95
CA ALA A 604 13.45 0.60 39.13
C ALA A 604 13.87 2.01 39.55
N GLU A 605 14.26 2.16 40.82
CA GLU A 605 14.76 3.42 41.36
C GLU A 605 16.20 3.67 40.89
N ASP A 606 16.41 4.80 40.22
CA ASP A 606 17.72 5.34 39.87
C ASP A 606 18.22 6.27 40.99
N PRO A 607 19.48 6.15 41.44
CA PRO A 607 20.02 6.96 42.54
C PRO A 607 19.97 8.48 42.34
N VAL A 608 19.93 8.93 41.08
CA VAL A 608 19.97 10.36 40.71
C VAL A 608 18.62 10.83 40.20
N PHE A 609 17.98 10.02 39.36
CA PHE A 609 16.78 10.42 38.62
C PHE A 609 15.46 9.91 39.24
N GLY A 610 15.53 9.17 40.35
CA GLY A 610 14.38 8.55 40.97
C GLY A 610 13.82 7.41 40.10
N GLU A 611 12.50 7.23 40.08
CA GLU A 611 11.89 6.11 39.35
C GLU A 611 12.12 6.20 37.83
N CYS A 612 12.83 5.21 37.29
CA CYS A 612 13.21 5.15 35.88
C CYS A 612 12.71 3.86 35.21
N ASN A 613 12.41 3.99 33.91
CA ASN A 613 12.15 2.89 33.00
C ASN A 613 13.45 2.45 32.33
N TYR A 614 13.84 1.20 32.57
CA TYR A 614 14.96 0.57 31.89
C TYR A 614 14.41 -0.39 30.83
N ARG A 615 14.87 -0.22 29.59
CA ARG A 615 14.52 -1.06 28.45
C ARG A 615 15.79 -1.64 27.84
N CYS A 616 15.77 -2.94 27.57
CA CYS A 616 16.80 -3.64 26.82
C CYS A 616 16.18 -4.21 25.55
N ASP A 617 16.68 -3.82 24.38
CA ASP A 617 16.35 -4.41 23.08
C ASP A 617 17.54 -5.24 22.59
N VAL A 618 17.33 -6.50 22.21
CA VAL A 618 18.38 -7.44 21.79
C VAL A 618 18.12 -7.90 20.37
N LEU A 619 19.17 -8.02 19.57
CA LEU A 619 19.21 -8.70 18.28
C LEU A 619 19.97 -10.01 18.46
N TYR A 620 19.24 -11.09 18.76
CA TYR A 620 19.83 -12.42 18.83
C TYR A 620 20.21 -12.90 17.43
N CYS A 621 21.36 -13.53 17.32
CA CYS A 621 21.86 -14.08 16.06
C CYS A 621 22.54 -15.41 16.33
N ASP A 622 21.83 -16.51 16.06
CA ASP A 622 22.33 -17.87 16.33
C ASP A 622 23.53 -18.26 15.45
N GLN A 623 23.83 -17.45 14.43
CA GLN A 623 25.00 -17.60 13.56
C GLN A 623 26.30 -17.09 14.22
N LEU A 624 26.19 -16.34 15.32
CA LEU A 624 27.33 -15.80 16.05
C LEU A 624 27.58 -16.58 17.35
N PRO A 625 28.84 -16.68 17.81
CA PRO A 625 29.13 -17.14 19.15
C PRO A 625 28.32 -16.35 20.18
N PHE A 626 27.88 -17.01 21.25
CA PHE A 626 27.02 -16.42 22.29
C PHE A 626 25.64 -15.90 21.81
N GLY A 627 25.30 -16.08 20.53
CA GLY A 627 23.94 -15.90 20.01
C GLY A 627 23.45 -14.45 19.98
N VAL A 628 24.33 -13.45 19.98
CA VAL A 628 23.93 -12.02 20.02
C VAL A 628 24.78 -11.14 19.12
N LEU A 629 24.10 -10.42 18.21
CA LEU A 629 24.72 -9.44 17.33
C LEU A 629 24.82 -8.06 18.00
N GLN A 630 23.75 -7.65 18.67
CA GLN A 630 23.64 -6.32 19.24
C GLN A 630 22.64 -6.31 20.40
N TRP A 631 22.86 -5.48 21.41
CA TRP A 631 21.79 -5.05 22.32
C TRP A 631 21.88 -3.57 22.65
N LYS A 632 20.73 -2.96 22.92
CA LYS A 632 20.57 -1.55 23.25
C LYS A 632 19.91 -1.42 24.61
N LEU A 633 20.59 -0.72 25.50
CA LEU A 633 20.13 -0.32 26.81
C LEU A 633 19.59 1.11 26.71
N GLN A 634 18.40 1.35 27.24
CA GLN A 634 17.79 2.67 27.28
C GLN A 634 17.19 2.91 28.67
N THR A 635 17.56 4.03 29.28
CA THR A 635 16.98 4.53 30.52
C THR A 635 16.18 5.78 30.22
N SER A 636 14.94 5.82 30.70
CA SER A 636 14.04 6.98 30.55
C SER A 636 13.33 7.30 31.85
N LEU A 637 13.05 8.57 32.11
CA LEU A 637 12.28 8.99 33.29
C LEU A 637 10.90 8.33 33.27
N ASN A 638 10.44 7.78 34.41
CA ASN A 638 9.12 7.14 34.44
C ASN A 638 7.97 8.14 34.28
N SER A 639 8.13 9.35 34.81
CA SER A 639 7.13 10.41 34.78
C SER A 639 6.94 11.03 33.39
N THR A 640 8.02 11.27 32.64
CA THR A 640 7.98 12.02 31.36
C THR A 640 8.21 11.15 30.13
N GLY A 641 8.83 9.98 30.28
CA GLY A 641 9.29 9.16 29.16
C GLY A 641 10.52 9.71 28.43
N GLU A 642 11.11 10.81 28.92
CA GLU A 642 12.32 11.41 28.37
C GLU A 642 13.50 10.44 28.48
N VAL A 643 14.24 10.26 27.40
CA VAL A 643 15.40 9.37 27.35
C VAL A 643 16.60 10.06 28.00
N ILE A 644 17.06 9.50 29.11
CA ILE A 644 18.20 10.01 29.90
C ILE A 644 19.51 9.47 29.34
N LYS A 645 19.55 8.15 29.10
CA LYS A 645 20.76 7.42 28.72
C LYS A 645 20.42 6.35 27.71
N THR A 646 21.30 6.19 26.72
CA THR A 646 21.24 5.10 25.76
C THR A 646 22.65 4.56 25.56
N LYS A 647 22.78 3.23 25.58
CA LYS A 647 24.05 2.55 25.32
C LYS A 647 23.80 1.32 24.45
N THR A 648 24.48 1.26 23.30
CA THR A 648 24.32 0.14 22.36
C THR A 648 25.62 -0.64 22.28
N TRP A 649 25.54 -1.95 22.47
CA TRP A 649 26.66 -2.89 22.33
C TRP A 649 26.51 -3.64 21.03
N ILE A 650 27.57 -3.69 20.23
CA ILE A 650 27.57 -4.28 18.88
C ILE A 650 28.74 -5.24 18.77
N ALA A 651 28.51 -6.43 18.22
CA ALA A 651 29.55 -7.39 17.93
C ALA A 651 30.58 -6.79 16.96
N GLU A 652 31.87 -6.92 17.27
CA GLU A 652 32.93 -6.44 16.37
C GLU A 652 33.08 -7.33 15.14
N GLN A 653 32.78 -8.62 15.27
CA GLN A 653 32.60 -9.55 14.16
C GLN A 653 31.16 -9.47 13.64
N ARG A 654 30.88 -8.44 12.83
CA ARG A 654 29.63 -8.32 12.09
C ARG A 654 29.88 -8.20 10.60
#